data_AF-S3CRT2-F1
#
_entry.id   AF-S3CRT2-F1
#
_cell.length_a   1.000
_cell.length_b   1.000
_cell.length_c   1.000
_cell.angle_alpha   90.00
_cell.angle_beta   90.00
_cell.angle_gamma   90.00
#
_symmetry.space_group_name_H-M   'P 1'
#
loop_
_entity.id
_entity.type
_entity.pdbx_description
1 polymer ?
#
loop_
_entity_poly.entity_id
_entity_poly.type
_entity_poly.pdbx_seq_one_letter_code
_entity_poly.pdbx_strand_id
1 'polypeptide(L)'
;MSFDRFPDELLLAILRYLPAVDLAGGVQTANRRLNRLANDPKTWHLHCVTGFAYWNDSERALLRTAAINRSYNQPWKGIWLRRKRSDLVCAGHFEQILVSKVHRNYHMSTICSLQLDAKDFLHRQYRAADFQAFRELEAGDRGKPPPATAVTDCLARRYYANMAIGSINRSLAVEEWLCVRRQANQYTRLDRALAAFDMFSLIDVGADIENVAKILDRLAYSFVNEHRIQFPSMTVREKSYKLVGWLRKNNLVGMQNANERYRYIRNCLIGQALTDHPEHPSLPLISSAIFVCIAQRIGLLAYCVAIPGHVHATVVGMPGLSVDGRPLEAPAEGARQMPQQLPDNNSRIYFDPYRDSNELSLQQLRQGLDELAWNMAAPVQAGTVHGAVQVVDFVPAGADQPDHESASEASDDGTEDEGAETEDAATGEPTSIPVVSMVSNRDAFLMPTPTRAIVLRLTLNIEASWAFAMQVDPERSRLVKQLHRNIPVIRYTDPAQADTRHRCGSDGDPHADMEKMTYASAWAAMLMRATTSPEWEPYMDRLLSRFAHEFNEDAWIVEKYLLPIHDKYISDSVAANPQGRHALGQPIPIPFGDPAGRQRANAWTHVRNLLQMVYNVDRRPPLVSRRYTQDICERVRYKVGQVIRHSRFGFIGIIDGWTPEDPADLHGTVPMANDEAAPAPAPGHAANEGAAYGNDNGHAYGNAASPPANVRKSAFYSVMRTGTERRVVAQHNIEIVTDPRQIPPELMFLAGKHFKRFDYATCTFVSNLTEFFPDD
;
A
#
# COMPACT_ATOMS: atom_id res chain seq x y z
N MET A 1 15.59 -42.19 37.27
CA MET A 1 16.43 -41.40 38.21
C MET A 1 15.56 -40.28 38.79
N SER A 2 15.84 -39.75 39.99
CA SER A 2 15.18 -38.51 40.43
C SER A 2 15.91 -37.27 39.89
N PHE A 3 15.15 -36.25 39.50
CA PHE A 3 15.67 -34.93 39.13
C PHE A 3 16.45 -34.26 40.27
N ASP A 4 16.18 -34.60 41.53
CA ASP A 4 16.85 -34.02 42.71
C ASP A 4 18.37 -34.20 42.69
N ARG A 5 18.87 -35.26 42.03
CA ARG A 5 20.30 -35.61 42.01
C ARG A 5 21.11 -34.92 40.91
N PHE A 6 20.48 -34.20 40.00
CA PHE A 6 21.20 -33.45 38.95
C PHE A 6 21.68 -32.08 39.48
N PRO A 7 22.83 -31.56 39.03
CA PRO A 7 23.22 -30.16 39.23
C PRO A 7 22.22 -29.17 38.59
N ASP A 8 22.11 -27.95 39.13
CA ASP A 8 21.20 -26.92 38.62
C ASP A 8 21.54 -26.52 37.16
N GLU A 9 22.80 -26.64 36.74
CA GLU A 9 23.29 -26.36 35.39
C GLU A 9 22.76 -27.37 34.37
N LEU A 10 22.77 -28.66 34.72
CA LEU A 10 22.24 -29.73 33.85
C LEU A 10 20.71 -29.68 33.80
N LEU A 11 20.05 -29.34 34.91
CA LEU A 11 18.62 -29.07 34.93
C LEU A 11 18.28 -27.89 34.01
N LEU A 12 18.98 -26.74 34.11
CA LEU A 12 18.78 -25.59 33.23
C LEU A 12 19.06 -25.90 31.75
N ALA A 13 20.04 -26.78 31.46
CA ALA A 13 20.28 -27.25 30.10
C ALA A 13 19.07 -28.04 29.55
N ILE A 14 18.52 -28.97 30.34
CA ILE A 14 17.31 -29.75 29.99
C ILE A 14 16.09 -28.82 29.81
N LEU A 15 15.85 -27.90 30.75
CA LEU A 15 14.69 -27.02 30.72
C LEU A 15 14.63 -26.14 29.45
N ARG A 16 15.78 -25.71 28.91
CA ARG A 16 15.85 -24.89 27.67
C ARG A 16 15.39 -25.61 26.41
N TYR A 17 15.30 -26.95 26.41
CA TYR A 17 14.72 -27.72 25.32
C TYR A 17 13.21 -27.95 25.43
N LEU A 18 12.60 -27.63 26.59
CA LEU A 18 11.16 -27.78 26.76
C LEU A 18 10.38 -26.62 26.12
N PRO A 19 9.16 -26.87 25.61
CA PRO A 19 8.26 -25.80 25.20
C PRO A 19 8.02 -24.81 26.36
N ALA A 20 8.11 -23.51 26.06
CA ALA A 20 7.92 -22.46 27.07
C ALA A 20 6.50 -22.45 27.69
N VAL A 21 5.51 -23.08 27.05
CA VAL A 21 4.18 -23.35 27.62
C VAL A 21 4.28 -24.32 28.81
N ASP A 22 5.05 -25.39 28.68
CA ASP A 22 5.24 -26.40 29.74
C ASP A 22 6.07 -25.85 30.90
N LEU A 23 7.04 -24.98 30.59
CA LEU A 23 7.78 -24.20 31.59
C LEU A 23 6.88 -23.22 32.36
N ALA A 24 5.93 -22.56 31.68
CA ALA A 24 4.97 -21.66 32.29
C ALA A 24 3.87 -22.40 33.09
N GLY A 25 3.49 -23.62 32.67
CA GLY A 25 2.49 -24.45 33.33
C GLY A 25 3.08 -25.40 34.37
N GLY A 26 3.35 -26.65 33.94
CA GLY A 26 3.66 -27.77 34.82
C GLY A 26 5.04 -27.71 35.50
N VAL A 27 6.09 -27.29 34.80
CA VAL A 27 7.46 -27.39 35.37
C VAL A 27 7.64 -26.43 36.54
N GLN A 28 7.23 -25.17 36.40
CA GLN A 28 7.39 -24.19 37.48
C GLN A 28 6.48 -24.45 38.70
N THR A 29 5.44 -25.28 38.56
CA THR A 29 4.51 -25.61 39.66
C THR A 29 4.90 -26.88 40.41
N ALA A 30 5.74 -27.75 39.81
CA ALA A 30 6.09 -29.06 40.37
C ALA A 30 6.81 -29.02 41.74
N ASN A 31 7.79 -28.13 41.93
CA ASN A 31 8.43 -27.88 43.24
C ASN A 31 9.21 -26.56 43.29
N ARG A 32 9.65 -26.12 44.48
CA ARG A 32 10.38 -24.85 44.69
C ARG A 32 11.71 -24.73 43.91
N ARG A 33 12.41 -25.83 43.64
CA ARG A 33 13.67 -25.83 42.88
C ARG A 33 13.40 -25.63 41.40
N LEU A 34 12.50 -26.43 40.83
CA LEU A 34 12.05 -26.29 39.45
C LEU A 34 11.36 -24.94 39.20
N ASN A 35 10.62 -24.40 40.17
CA ASN A 35 10.10 -23.04 40.12
C ASN A 35 11.22 -22.01 39.93
N ARG A 36 12.30 -22.09 40.72
CA ARG A 36 13.45 -21.18 40.60
C ARG A 36 14.12 -21.30 39.23
N LEU A 37 14.38 -22.52 38.76
CA LEU A 37 15.12 -22.78 37.51
C LEU A 37 14.28 -22.47 36.26
N ALA A 38 12.98 -22.78 36.26
CA ALA A 38 12.04 -22.41 35.19
C ALA A 38 11.69 -20.91 35.19
N ASN A 39 12.29 -20.10 36.06
CA ASN A 39 12.25 -18.64 36.04
C ASN A 39 13.61 -18.01 35.68
N ASP A 40 14.61 -18.78 35.23
CA ASP A 40 15.89 -18.26 34.72
C ASP A 40 15.67 -17.22 33.59
N PRO A 41 16.07 -15.94 33.77
CA PRO A 41 15.87 -14.90 32.77
C PRO A 41 16.56 -15.19 31.44
N LYS A 42 17.69 -15.93 31.43
CA LYS A 42 18.40 -16.31 30.20
C LYS A 42 17.62 -17.34 29.38
N THR A 43 16.91 -18.25 30.05
CA THR A 43 16.00 -19.22 29.40
C THR A 43 14.79 -18.51 28.81
N TRP A 44 14.19 -17.54 29.52
CA TRP A 44 13.09 -16.75 28.96
C TRP A 44 13.53 -15.82 27.81
N HIS A 45 14.72 -15.21 27.88
CA HIS A 45 15.32 -14.50 26.75
C HIS A 45 15.46 -15.40 25.52
N LEU A 46 15.96 -16.63 25.70
CA LEU A 46 16.10 -17.60 24.61
C LEU A 46 14.74 -17.89 23.95
N HIS A 47 13.72 -18.28 24.73
CA HIS A 47 12.38 -18.56 24.18
C HIS A 47 11.70 -17.33 23.56
N CYS A 48 12.06 -16.12 23.99
CA CYS A 48 11.68 -14.88 23.33
C CYS A 48 12.34 -14.79 21.94
N VAL A 49 13.67 -14.83 21.86
CA VAL A 49 14.44 -14.63 20.62
C VAL A 49 14.20 -15.75 19.60
N THR A 50 13.96 -17.00 20.03
CA THR A 50 13.62 -18.10 19.11
C THR A 50 12.13 -18.19 18.80
N GLY A 51 11.27 -17.47 19.53
CA GLY A 51 9.81 -17.62 19.48
C GLY A 51 9.07 -16.51 18.73
N PHE A 52 9.71 -15.36 18.49
CA PHE A 52 9.11 -14.19 17.85
C PHE A 52 10.07 -13.58 16.82
N ALA A 53 9.59 -13.36 15.58
CA ALA A 53 10.34 -12.69 14.54
C ALA A 53 10.14 -11.16 14.55
N TYR A 54 8.98 -10.70 15.02
CA TYR A 54 8.60 -9.28 14.99
C TYR A 54 8.72 -8.64 16.36
N TRP A 55 9.32 -7.45 16.44
CA TRP A 55 9.69 -6.79 17.69
C TRP A 55 9.40 -5.30 17.60
N ASN A 56 8.69 -4.73 18.57
CA ASN A 56 8.47 -3.27 18.62
C ASN A 56 9.69 -2.53 19.19
N ASP A 57 9.78 -1.22 19.05
CA ASP A 57 10.99 -0.47 19.41
C ASP A 57 11.39 -0.57 20.89
N SER A 58 10.44 -0.68 21.82
CA SER A 58 10.75 -0.90 23.23
C SER A 58 11.42 -2.26 23.45
N GLU A 59 10.94 -3.32 22.79
CA GLU A 59 11.54 -4.66 22.85
C GLU A 59 12.88 -4.71 22.11
N ARG A 60 13.00 -4.03 20.96
CA ARG A 60 14.27 -3.87 20.22
C ARG A 60 15.34 -3.19 21.07
N ALA A 61 14.96 -2.20 21.88
CA ALA A 61 15.88 -1.57 22.84
C ALA A 61 16.34 -2.57 23.91
N LEU A 62 15.42 -3.36 24.50
CA LEU A 62 15.78 -4.39 25.49
C LEU A 62 16.69 -5.48 24.91
N LEU A 63 16.46 -5.92 23.67
CA LEU A 63 17.32 -6.88 22.96
C LEU A 63 18.74 -6.32 22.75
N ARG A 64 18.86 -5.06 22.29
CA ARG A 64 20.15 -4.36 22.17
C ARG A 64 20.86 -4.27 23.52
N THR A 65 20.15 -3.87 24.59
CA THR A 65 20.70 -3.77 25.95
C THR A 65 21.20 -5.12 26.46
N ALA A 66 20.44 -6.21 26.27
CA ALA A 66 20.84 -7.54 26.72
C ALA A 66 22.06 -8.08 25.94
N ALA A 67 22.15 -7.80 24.64
CA ALA A 67 23.30 -8.16 23.80
C ALA A 67 24.58 -7.40 24.21
N ILE A 68 24.49 -6.08 24.42
CA ILE A 68 25.63 -5.23 24.81
C ILE A 68 26.12 -5.58 26.21
N ASN A 69 25.21 -5.58 27.20
CA ASN A 69 25.58 -5.75 28.61
C ASN A 69 25.79 -7.22 29.00
N ARG A 70 25.53 -8.18 28.09
CA ARG A 70 25.52 -9.63 28.33
C ARG A 70 24.66 -10.04 29.54
N SER A 71 23.64 -9.24 29.86
CA SER A 71 22.83 -9.32 31.07
C SER A 71 21.37 -9.45 30.70
N TYR A 72 20.70 -10.47 31.23
CA TYR A 72 19.35 -10.90 30.86
C TYR A 72 18.28 -10.50 31.89
N ASN A 73 18.58 -9.55 32.78
CA ASN A 73 17.72 -9.19 33.91
C ASN A 73 16.41 -8.42 33.52
N GLN A 74 16.14 -8.24 32.23
CA GLN A 74 14.92 -7.63 31.71
C GLN A 74 13.74 -8.63 31.84
N PRO A 75 12.46 -8.18 31.80
CA PRO A 75 11.31 -9.04 32.12
C PRO A 75 10.88 -9.98 30.98
N TRP A 76 11.81 -10.78 30.43
CA TRP A 76 11.60 -11.67 29.28
C TRP A 76 10.40 -12.61 29.43
N LYS A 77 10.19 -13.17 30.63
CA LYS A 77 9.00 -13.99 30.91
C LYS A 77 7.70 -13.20 30.79
N GLY A 78 7.68 -11.94 31.24
CA GLY A 78 6.54 -11.03 31.10
C GLY A 78 6.25 -10.68 29.65
N ILE A 79 7.28 -10.44 28.84
CA ILE A 79 7.17 -10.20 27.40
C ILE A 79 6.58 -11.43 26.69
N TRP A 80 7.11 -12.63 26.96
CA TRP A 80 6.61 -13.87 26.38
C TRP A 80 5.16 -14.15 26.80
N LEU A 81 4.81 -13.97 28.08
CA LEU A 81 3.43 -14.13 28.57
C LEU A 81 2.46 -13.09 27.98
N ARG A 82 2.89 -11.83 27.77
CA ARG A 82 2.09 -10.83 27.04
C ARG A 82 1.84 -11.32 25.61
N ARG A 83 2.90 -11.64 24.86
CA ARG A 83 2.80 -12.12 23.48
C ARG A 83 1.92 -13.35 23.34
N LYS A 84 1.92 -14.26 24.33
CA LYS A 84 1.03 -15.43 24.32
C LYS A 84 -0.43 -15.12 24.67
N ARG A 85 -0.71 -14.02 25.38
CA ARG A 85 -2.07 -13.47 25.49
C ARG A 85 -2.49 -12.82 24.17
N SER A 86 -1.59 -12.09 23.49
CA SER A 86 -1.83 -11.56 22.14
C SER A 86 -2.16 -12.68 21.14
N ASP A 87 -1.38 -13.78 21.12
CA ASP A 87 -1.67 -14.99 20.32
C ASP A 87 -3.11 -15.50 20.54
N LEU A 88 -3.60 -15.53 21.78
CA LEU A 88 -4.94 -16.03 22.13
C LEU A 88 -6.06 -15.06 21.73
N VAL A 89 -5.85 -13.76 21.89
CA VAL A 89 -6.80 -12.72 21.42
C VAL A 89 -6.88 -12.73 19.90
N CYS A 90 -5.72 -12.82 19.21
CA CYS A 90 -5.66 -13.01 17.77
C CYS A 90 -6.44 -14.24 17.34
N ALA A 91 -6.20 -15.41 17.97
CA ALA A 91 -6.93 -16.64 17.66
C ALA A 91 -8.44 -16.48 17.82
N GLY A 92 -8.90 -15.96 18.96
CA GLY A 92 -10.33 -15.79 19.23
C GLY A 92 -11.05 -14.95 18.17
N HIS A 93 -10.47 -13.84 17.73
CA HIS A 93 -11.04 -13.00 16.67
C HIS A 93 -10.84 -13.58 15.27
N PHE A 94 -9.74 -14.30 15.01
CA PHE A 94 -9.45 -14.88 13.71
C PHE A 94 -10.45 -16.00 13.37
N GLU A 95 -10.83 -16.83 14.33
CA GLU A 95 -11.90 -17.82 14.11
C GLU A 95 -13.25 -17.15 13.78
N GLN A 96 -13.58 -15.99 14.34
CA GLN A 96 -14.82 -15.26 13.96
C GLN A 96 -14.76 -14.74 12.51
N ILE A 97 -13.60 -14.20 12.09
CA ILE A 97 -13.34 -13.78 10.69
C ILE A 97 -13.54 -14.95 9.73
N LEU A 98 -13.12 -16.15 10.12
CA LEU A 98 -13.30 -17.37 9.32
C LEU A 98 -14.76 -17.83 9.30
N VAL A 99 -15.50 -17.74 10.41
CA VAL A 99 -16.86 -18.29 10.54
C VAL A 99 -17.96 -17.47 9.86
N SER A 100 -17.90 -16.13 9.88
CA SER A 100 -18.98 -15.27 9.33
C SER A 100 -18.44 -14.05 8.58
N LYS A 101 -19.25 -13.51 7.64
CA LYS A 101 -19.01 -12.17 7.07
C LYS A 101 -19.38 -11.03 8.02
N VAL A 102 -20.26 -11.25 9.01
CA VAL A 102 -20.76 -10.20 9.91
C VAL A 102 -19.70 -9.87 10.96
N HIS A 103 -19.52 -8.58 11.26
CA HIS A 103 -18.48 -8.05 12.17
C HIS A 103 -17.04 -8.42 11.78
N ARG A 104 -16.80 -8.79 10.51
CA ARG A 104 -15.47 -9.23 10.06
C ARG A 104 -14.46 -8.09 10.10
N ASN A 105 -14.81 -6.89 9.66
CA ASN A 105 -13.93 -5.73 9.70
C ASN A 105 -13.70 -5.27 11.15
N TYR A 106 -14.68 -5.40 12.04
CA TYR A 106 -14.47 -5.20 13.48
C TYR A 106 -13.45 -6.18 14.08
N HIS A 107 -13.56 -7.48 13.78
CA HIS A 107 -12.60 -8.47 14.25
C HIS A 107 -11.22 -8.31 13.61
N MET A 108 -11.16 -7.96 12.32
CA MET A 108 -9.92 -7.64 11.61
C MET A 108 -9.22 -6.43 12.23
N SER A 109 -9.95 -5.32 12.43
CA SER A 109 -9.49 -4.14 13.17
C SER A 109 -8.91 -4.50 14.54
N THR A 110 -9.61 -5.34 15.30
CA THR A 110 -9.16 -5.75 16.64
C THR A 110 -7.82 -6.48 16.58
N ILE A 111 -7.61 -7.39 15.62
CA ILE A 111 -6.32 -8.08 15.42
C ILE A 111 -5.24 -7.11 14.95
N CYS A 112 -5.54 -6.27 13.95
CA CYS A 112 -4.58 -5.33 13.37
C CYS A 112 -4.14 -4.24 14.39
N SER A 113 -5.00 -3.90 15.36
CA SER A 113 -4.69 -2.97 16.45
C SER A 113 -3.54 -3.43 17.35
N LEU A 114 -3.27 -4.74 17.40
CA LEU A 114 -2.13 -5.34 18.12
C LEU A 114 -0.80 -5.23 17.34
N GLN A 115 -0.84 -4.72 16.10
CA GLN A 115 0.33 -4.43 15.26
C GLN A 115 1.34 -5.60 15.20
N LEU A 116 2.59 -5.36 15.63
CA LEU A 116 3.68 -6.34 15.56
C LEU A 116 3.46 -7.55 16.47
N ASP A 117 2.70 -7.42 17.57
CA ASP A 117 2.37 -8.53 18.47
C ASP A 117 1.46 -9.57 17.80
N ALA A 118 0.72 -9.21 16.74
CA ALA A 118 -0.12 -10.14 15.97
C ALA A 118 0.61 -10.86 14.82
N LYS A 119 1.70 -10.29 14.28
CA LYS A 119 2.35 -10.81 13.06
C LYS A 119 2.84 -12.26 13.20
N ASP A 120 3.46 -12.60 14.32
CA ASP A 120 3.95 -13.96 14.56
C ASP A 120 2.81 -14.99 14.60
N PHE A 121 1.58 -14.61 14.98
CA PHE A 121 0.39 -15.46 14.86
C PHE A 121 -0.08 -15.53 13.40
N LEU A 122 -0.23 -14.39 12.74
CA LEU A 122 -0.78 -14.32 11.38
C LEU A 122 0.09 -15.04 10.36
N HIS A 123 1.42 -14.94 10.43
CA HIS A 123 2.30 -15.69 9.52
C HIS A 123 2.28 -17.22 9.77
N ARG A 124 1.89 -17.68 10.97
CA ARG A 124 1.56 -19.11 11.21
C ARG A 124 0.26 -19.50 10.52
N GLN A 125 -0.78 -18.67 10.59
CA GLN A 125 -2.06 -18.90 9.89
C GLN A 125 -1.90 -18.86 8.36
N TYR A 126 -1.06 -17.96 7.83
CA TYR A 126 -0.74 -17.90 6.40
C TYR A 126 -0.13 -19.21 5.90
N ARG A 127 0.92 -19.68 6.60
CA ARG A 127 1.68 -20.90 6.26
C ARG A 127 0.95 -22.21 6.55
N ALA A 128 -0.19 -22.16 7.24
CA ALA A 128 -1.00 -23.34 7.53
C ALA A 128 -1.53 -24.03 6.26
N ALA A 129 -1.63 -23.31 5.14
CA ALA A 129 -1.99 -23.88 3.84
C ALA A 129 -0.85 -24.63 3.14
N ASP A 130 0.38 -24.16 3.28
CA ASP A 130 1.52 -24.67 2.50
C ASP A 130 2.03 -26.03 3.03
N PHE A 131 1.84 -26.30 4.32
CA PHE A 131 2.50 -27.41 5.02
C PHE A 131 1.97 -28.82 4.69
N GLN A 132 0.84 -28.90 3.99
CA GLN A 132 0.08 -30.13 3.80
C GLN A 132 -0.21 -30.44 2.32
N ALA A 133 -0.87 -29.52 1.61
CA ALA A 133 -1.28 -29.75 0.21
C ALA A 133 -0.09 -30.08 -0.71
N PHE A 134 1.07 -29.44 -0.52
CA PHE A 134 2.23 -29.63 -1.40
C PHE A 134 2.87 -31.02 -1.29
N ARG A 135 3.05 -31.55 -0.07
CA ARG A 135 3.65 -32.87 0.14
C ARG A 135 2.75 -34.03 -0.30
N GLU A 136 1.44 -33.87 -0.16
CA GLU A 136 0.47 -34.88 -0.59
C GLU A 136 0.36 -34.92 -2.14
N LEU A 137 0.61 -33.80 -2.84
CA LEU A 137 0.69 -33.71 -4.30
C LEU A 137 1.98 -34.29 -4.89
N GLU A 138 3.14 -34.07 -4.27
CA GLU A 138 4.42 -34.65 -4.73
C GLU A 138 4.57 -36.15 -4.43
N ALA A 139 3.96 -36.64 -3.35
CA ALA A 139 4.13 -38.03 -2.91
C ALA A 139 3.35 -39.08 -3.74
N GLY A 140 2.44 -38.66 -4.63
CA GLY A 140 1.72 -39.54 -5.57
C GLY A 140 0.67 -40.49 -4.95
N ASP A 141 0.58 -40.57 -3.62
CA ASP A 141 -0.21 -41.53 -2.84
C ASP A 141 -1.72 -41.17 -2.78
N ARG A 142 -2.35 -41.14 -3.96
CA ARG A 142 -3.77 -40.80 -4.15
C ARG A 142 -4.69 -41.83 -3.49
N GLY A 143 -5.10 -41.56 -2.25
CA GLY A 143 -6.15 -42.36 -1.59
C GLY A 143 -6.12 -42.37 -0.06
N LYS A 144 -5.04 -41.92 0.58
CA LYS A 144 -5.07 -41.74 2.04
C LYS A 144 -5.93 -40.53 2.41
N PRO A 145 -6.83 -40.62 3.41
CA PRO A 145 -7.46 -39.44 3.99
C PRO A 145 -6.37 -38.58 4.66
N PRO A 146 -6.48 -37.25 4.63
CA PRO A 146 -5.54 -36.39 5.33
C PRO A 146 -5.59 -36.68 6.85
N PRO A 147 -4.46 -36.59 7.57
CA PRO A 147 -4.43 -36.86 9.01
C PRO A 147 -5.45 -36.02 9.77
N ALA A 148 -6.01 -36.55 10.87
CA ALA A 148 -7.07 -35.89 11.66
C ALA A 148 -6.69 -34.51 12.24
N THR A 149 -5.42 -34.11 12.14
CA THR A 149 -4.88 -32.78 12.48
C THR A 149 -4.88 -31.79 11.29
N ALA A 150 -5.51 -32.13 10.17
CA ALA A 150 -5.50 -31.33 8.95
C ALA A 150 -6.28 -30.02 9.08
N VAL A 151 -5.72 -28.94 8.53
CA VAL A 151 -6.32 -27.59 8.58
C VAL A 151 -7.38 -27.48 7.47
N THR A 152 -8.63 -27.80 7.80
CA THR A 152 -9.75 -27.98 6.84
C THR A 152 -10.23 -26.70 6.12
N ASP A 153 -9.69 -25.55 6.50
CA ASP A 153 -10.03 -24.17 6.13
C ASP A 153 -8.79 -23.35 5.68
N CYS A 154 -7.78 -24.06 5.18
CA CYS A 154 -6.48 -23.53 4.75
C CYS A 154 -6.52 -22.31 3.81
N LEU A 155 -7.43 -22.26 2.82
CA LEU A 155 -7.51 -21.13 1.88
C LEU A 155 -8.00 -19.86 2.59
N ALA A 156 -9.03 -20.00 3.44
CA ALA A 156 -9.55 -18.89 4.21
C ALA A 156 -8.51 -18.36 5.20
N ARG A 157 -7.78 -19.25 5.89
CA ARG A 157 -6.67 -18.86 6.77
C ARG A 157 -5.57 -18.12 6.02
N ARG A 158 -5.15 -18.60 4.84
CA ARG A 158 -4.12 -17.93 4.03
C ARG A 158 -4.56 -16.55 3.54
N TYR A 159 -5.79 -16.44 3.05
CA TYR A 159 -6.34 -15.16 2.58
C TYR A 159 -6.49 -14.14 3.71
N TYR A 160 -7.18 -14.47 4.80
CA TYR A 160 -7.42 -13.50 5.88
C TYR A 160 -6.17 -13.16 6.68
N ALA A 161 -5.22 -14.10 6.82
CA ALA A 161 -3.91 -13.77 7.37
C ALA A 161 -3.17 -12.75 6.50
N ASN A 162 -3.19 -12.92 5.17
CA ASN A 162 -2.57 -11.98 4.23
C ASN A 162 -3.19 -10.57 4.34
N MET A 163 -4.52 -10.47 4.41
CA MET A 163 -5.21 -9.18 4.57
C MET A 163 -4.83 -8.49 5.90
N ALA A 164 -4.81 -9.24 7.01
CA ALA A 164 -4.39 -8.73 8.31
C ALA A 164 -2.93 -8.26 8.33
N ILE A 165 -2.01 -9.06 7.76
CA ILE A 165 -0.58 -8.70 7.64
C ILE A 165 -0.42 -7.43 6.79
N GLY A 166 -1.13 -7.33 5.66
CA GLY A 166 -1.13 -6.15 4.80
C GLY A 166 -1.62 -4.89 5.51
N SER A 167 -2.75 -4.98 6.22
CA SER A 167 -3.30 -3.87 7.00
C SER A 167 -2.35 -3.41 8.11
N ILE A 168 -1.77 -4.34 8.88
CA ILE A 168 -0.72 -4.03 9.86
C ILE A 168 0.47 -3.34 9.18
N ASN A 169 0.94 -3.86 8.05
CA ASN A 169 2.07 -3.28 7.31
C ASN A 169 1.81 -1.83 6.88
N ARG A 170 0.63 -1.56 6.31
CA ARG A 170 0.21 -0.21 5.89
C ARG A 170 0.07 0.73 7.08
N SER A 171 -0.40 0.24 8.23
CA SER A 171 -0.49 1.06 9.45
C SER A 171 0.88 1.53 9.96
N LEU A 172 1.91 0.69 9.85
CA LEU A 172 3.28 1.02 10.25
C LEU A 172 3.93 2.03 9.28
N ALA A 173 3.60 1.96 7.99
CA ALA A 173 4.01 2.95 6.99
C ALA A 173 3.36 4.33 7.25
N VAL A 174 2.06 4.35 7.59
CA VAL A 174 1.35 5.58 7.98
C VAL A 174 1.93 6.17 9.26
N GLU A 175 2.26 5.35 10.28
CA GLU A 175 2.93 5.84 11.50
C GLU A 175 4.32 6.44 11.21
N GLU A 176 5.09 5.85 10.28
CA GLU A 176 6.38 6.40 9.85
C GLU A 176 6.23 7.73 9.10
N TRP A 177 5.29 7.83 8.15
CA TRP A 177 5.02 9.10 7.46
C TRP A 177 4.46 10.18 8.40
N LEU A 178 3.73 9.81 9.46
CA LEU A 178 3.36 10.75 10.53
C LEU A 178 4.58 11.21 11.35
N CYS A 179 5.63 10.40 11.51
CA CYS A 179 6.91 10.86 12.07
C CYS A 179 7.62 11.86 11.13
N VAL A 180 7.64 11.59 9.81
CA VAL A 180 8.17 12.56 8.81
C VAL A 180 7.38 13.87 8.85
N ARG A 181 6.04 13.82 8.89
CA ARG A 181 5.19 15.02 8.98
C ARG A 181 5.46 15.84 10.24
N ARG A 182 5.55 15.20 11.42
CA ARG A 182 5.78 15.87 12.72
C ARG A 182 7.17 16.47 12.87
N GLN A 183 8.20 15.85 12.29
CA GLN A 183 9.59 16.31 12.39
C GLN A 183 9.99 17.20 11.20
N ALA A 184 9.19 17.25 10.13
CA ALA A 184 9.37 18.07 8.94
C ALA A 184 10.81 18.03 8.37
N ASN A 185 11.55 19.14 8.49
CA ASN A 185 12.92 19.25 7.99
C ASN A 185 13.98 18.59 8.89
N GLN A 186 13.62 18.19 10.13
CA GLN A 186 14.52 17.55 11.09
C GLN A 186 14.55 16.00 10.95
N TYR A 187 13.66 15.41 10.16
CA TYR A 187 13.59 13.96 9.99
C TYR A 187 14.74 13.43 9.11
N THR A 188 15.66 12.66 9.72
CA THR A 188 16.91 12.19 9.07
C THR A 188 16.84 10.79 8.46
N ARG A 189 15.85 9.96 8.82
CA ARG A 189 15.81 8.52 8.46
C ARG A 189 15.21 8.25 7.08
N LEU A 190 15.81 8.81 6.03
CA LEU A 190 15.36 8.68 4.65
C LEU A 190 15.12 7.20 4.24
N ASP A 191 15.96 6.28 4.72
CA ASP A 191 15.81 4.84 4.50
C ASP A 191 14.44 4.32 4.95
N ARG A 192 13.93 4.77 6.10
CA ARG A 192 12.62 4.38 6.63
C ARG A 192 11.46 5.02 5.87
N ALA A 193 11.57 6.32 5.60
CA ALA A 193 10.54 7.09 4.91
C ALA A 193 10.24 6.58 3.49
N LEU A 194 11.25 5.99 2.83
CA LEU A 194 11.09 5.31 1.53
C LEU A 194 10.66 3.85 1.69
N ALA A 195 11.22 3.10 2.65
CA ALA A 195 10.80 1.72 2.93
C ALA A 195 9.33 1.60 3.39
N ALA A 196 8.72 2.70 3.85
CA ALA A 196 7.29 2.78 4.11
C ALA A 196 6.42 2.49 2.84
N PHE A 197 6.91 2.76 1.62
CA PHE A 197 6.21 2.36 0.40
C PHE A 197 6.24 0.84 0.19
N ASP A 198 7.41 0.20 0.38
CA ASP A 198 7.56 -1.26 0.26
C ASP A 198 6.53 -2.02 1.09
N MET A 199 6.23 -1.54 2.30
CA MET A 199 5.25 -2.13 3.24
C MET A 199 3.88 -2.41 2.62
N PHE A 200 3.43 -1.65 1.63
CA PHE A 200 2.15 -1.89 0.95
C PHE A 200 2.16 -3.16 0.08
N SER A 201 3.34 -3.67 -0.31
CA SER A 201 3.53 -4.89 -1.09
C SER A 201 4.05 -6.10 -0.29
N LEU A 202 4.53 -5.93 0.95
CA LEU A 202 5.20 -7.02 1.67
C LEU A 202 4.24 -8.15 2.10
N ILE A 203 4.58 -9.38 1.66
CA ILE A 203 3.94 -10.64 2.05
C ILE A 203 4.92 -11.53 2.85
N ASP A 204 6.21 -11.43 2.58
CA ASP A 204 7.25 -12.33 3.11
C ASP A 204 7.58 -12.13 4.60
N VAL A 205 7.94 -13.23 5.26
CA VAL A 205 8.32 -13.23 6.69
C VAL A 205 9.70 -12.60 6.88
N GLY A 206 9.80 -11.66 7.81
CA GLY A 206 11.02 -10.91 8.10
C GLY A 206 11.27 -9.70 7.19
N ALA A 207 10.44 -9.48 6.16
CA ALA A 207 10.45 -8.24 5.40
C ALA A 207 9.68 -7.14 6.17
N ASP A 208 10.36 -6.02 6.45
CA ASP A 208 9.80 -4.79 7.02
C ASP A 208 10.77 -3.59 6.81
N ILE A 209 10.39 -2.42 7.31
CA ILE A 209 11.22 -1.20 7.33
C ILE A 209 12.60 -1.44 7.98
N GLU A 210 12.69 -2.28 9.01
CA GLU A 210 13.98 -2.62 9.64
C GLU A 210 14.82 -3.54 8.76
N ASN A 211 14.23 -4.38 7.91
CA ASN A 211 14.98 -5.20 6.96
C ASN A 211 15.75 -4.34 5.94
N VAL A 212 15.13 -3.29 5.42
CA VAL A 212 15.79 -2.30 4.55
C VAL A 212 16.98 -1.66 5.29
N ALA A 213 16.77 -1.21 6.52
CA ALA A 213 17.84 -0.65 7.35
C ALA A 213 18.99 -1.66 7.58
N LYS A 214 18.69 -2.93 7.92
CA LYS A 214 19.67 -4.02 8.11
C LYS A 214 20.40 -4.43 6.83
N ILE A 215 19.82 -4.22 5.64
CA ILE A 215 20.53 -4.42 4.36
C ILE A 215 21.55 -3.28 4.18
N LEU A 216 21.12 -2.02 4.34
CA LEU A 216 21.99 -0.84 4.24
C LEU A 216 23.11 -0.85 5.28
N ASP A 217 22.85 -1.31 6.51
CA ASP A 217 23.86 -1.50 7.57
C ASP A 217 24.94 -2.52 7.14
N ARG A 218 24.53 -3.64 6.53
CA ARG A 218 25.44 -4.68 6.01
C ARG A 218 26.24 -4.22 4.80
N LEU A 219 25.64 -3.43 3.90
CA LEU A 219 26.35 -2.84 2.76
C LEU A 219 27.40 -1.81 3.22
N ALA A 220 27.05 -0.93 4.17
CA ALA A 220 27.98 0.00 4.78
C ALA A 220 29.16 -0.71 5.46
N TYR A 221 28.90 -1.77 6.23
CA TYR A 221 29.94 -2.60 6.84
C TYR A 221 30.85 -3.26 5.80
N SER A 222 30.27 -3.85 4.74
CA SER A 222 31.04 -4.50 3.66
C SER A 222 31.97 -3.51 2.95
N PHE A 223 31.49 -2.32 2.61
CA PHE A 223 32.29 -1.24 2.00
C PHE A 223 33.46 -0.81 2.89
N VAL A 224 33.19 -0.55 4.18
CA VAL A 224 34.25 -0.15 5.15
C VAL A 224 35.27 -1.28 5.35
N ASN A 225 34.85 -2.55 5.32
CA ASN A 225 35.75 -3.70 5.42
C ASN A 225 36.63 -3.91 4.17
N GLU A 226 36.10 -3.70 2.95
CA GLU A 226 36.90 -3.75 1.71
C GLU A 226 37.98 -2.66 1.69
N HIS A 227 37.68 -1.47 2.23
CA HIS A 227 38.60 -0.33 2.26
C HIS A 227 39.35 -0.13 3.59
N ARG A 228 39.26 -1.07 4.55
CA ARG A 228 39.61 -0.88 5.98
C ARG A 228 40.97 -0.27 6.30
N ILE A 229 41.98 -0.47 5.45
CA ILE A 229 43.34 0.04 5.64
C ILE A 229 43.42 1.55 5.31
N GLN A 230 42.73 1.97 4.25
CA GLN A 230 42.80 3.33 3.71
C GLN A 230 41.65 4.21 4.21
N PHE A 231 40.50 3.61 4.55
CA PHE A 231 39.29 4.33 4.94
C PHE A 231 39.49 5.35 6.09
N PRO A 232 40.29 5.09 7.15
CA PRO A 232 40.51 6.09 8.20
C PRO A 232 41.17 7.38 7.69
N SER A 233 42.14 7.26 6.77
CA SER A 233 42.91 8.39 6.24
C SER A 233 42.26 9.12 5.05
N MET A 234 41.24 8.56 4.41
CA MET A 234 40.55 9.20 3.28
C MET A 234 39.80 10.47 3.70
N THR A 235 39.86 11.50 2.85
CA THR A 235 39.00 12.69 2.90
C THR A 235 37.52 12.38 2.65
N VAL A 236 36.63 13.35 2.86
CA VAL A 236 35.19 13.22 2.53
C VAL A 236 34.98 13.00 1.03
N ARG A 237 35.74 13.70 0.19
CA ARG A 237 35.70 13.52 -1.28
C ARG A 237 36.11 12.10 -1.69
N GLU A 238 37.25 11.61 -1.19
CA GLU A 238 37.73 10.26 -1.49
C GLU A 238 36.77 9.17 -1.02
N LYS A 239 36.22 9.27 0.21
CA LYS A 239 35.21 8.34 0.72
C LYS A 239 33.97 8.30 -0.16
N SER A 240 33.50 9.46 -0.61
CA SER A 240 32.31 9.59 -1.46
C SER A 240 32.54 8.99 -2.85
N TYR A 241 33.67 9.32 -3.49
CA TYR A 241 34.06 8.79 -4.80
C TYR A 241 34.25 7.26 -4.78
N LYS A 242 34.92 6.74 -3.74
CA LYS A 242 35.03 5.29 -3.53
C LYS A 242 33.67 4.62 -3.32
N LEU A 243 32.76 5.24 -2.59
CA LEU A 243 31.43 4.68 -2.33
C LEU A 243 30.58 4.59 -3.61
N VAL A 244 30.48 5.65 -4.42
CA VAL A 244 29.67 5.59 -5.65
C VAL A 244 30.24 4.59 -6.66
N GLY A 245 31.57 4.54 -6.81
CA GLY A 245 32.25 3.55 -7.63
C GLY A 245 32.05 2.11 -7.12
N TRP A 246 32.05 1.90 -5.79
CA TRP A 246 31.78 0.59 -5.19
C TRP A 246 30.34 0.14 -5.38
N LEU A 247 29.35 1.02 -5.20
CA LEU A 247 27.94 0.69 -5.42
C LEU A 247 27.68 0.27 -6.87
N ARG A 248 28.31 0.95 -7.85
CA ARG A 248 28.17 0.60 -9.27
C ARG A 248 28.96 -0.65 -9.65
N LYS A 249 30.16 -0.84 -9.12
CA LYS A 249 30.96 -2.08 -9.28
C LYS A 249 30.19 -3.31 -8.80
N ASN A 250 29.44 -3.20 -7.71
CA ASN A 250 28.62 -4.27 -7.14
C ASN A 250 27.19 -4.29 -7.69
N ASN A 251 26.87 -3.48 -8.71
CA ASN A 251 25.54 -3.35 -9.34
C ASN A 251 24.41 -3.16 -8.31
N LEU A 252 24.52 -2.15 -7.43
CA LEU A 252 23.55 -1.82 -6.37
C LEU A 252 22.74 -0.53 -6.64
N VAL A 253 23.03 0.16 -7.75
CA VAL A 253 22.40 1.43 -8.17
C VAL A 253 22.40 1.54 -9.70
N GLY A 254 21.47 2.31 -10.26
CA GLY A 254 21.24 2.39 -11.70
C GLY A 254 20.22 1.37 -12.21
N MET A 255 20.12 1.24 -13.54
CA MET A 255 19.19 0.33 -14.22
C MET A 255 19.68 0.02 -15.64
N GLN A 256 19.65 -1.25 -16.03
CA GLN A 256 19.85 -1.68 -17.42
C GLN A 256 18.53 -1.64 -18.19
N ASN A 257 18.57 -1.41 -19.51
CA ASN A 257 17.39 -1.28 -20.39
C ASN A 257 16.34 -0.27 -19.88
N ALA A 258 16.79 0.91 -19.43
CA ALA A 258 15.93 1.94 -18.83
C ALA A 258 14.74 2.34 -19.71
N ASN A 259 14.88 2.37 -21.04
CA ASN A 259 13.79 2.70 -21.98
C ASN A 259 12.54 1.83 -21.79
N GLU A 260 12.73 0.56 -21.40
CA GLU A 260 11.65 -0.39 -21.13
C GLU A 260 11.28 -0.39 -19.63
N ARG A 261 12.30 -0.41 -18.76
CA ARG A 261 12.17 -0.75 -17.34
C ARG A 261 11.96 0.46 -16.40
N TYR A 262 12.14 1.70 -16.87
CA TYR A 262 12.05 2.90 -16.01
C TYR A 262 10.67 3.08 -15.36
N ARG A 263 9.58 2.70 -16.04
CA ARG A 263 8.19 2.84 -15.51
C ARG A 263 7.70 1.60 -14.75
N TYR A 264 8.58 0.66 -14.41
CA TYR A 264 8.23 -0.53 -13.63
C TYR A 264 8.13 -0.15 -12.16
N ILE A 265 7.00 -0.46 -11.52
CA ILE A 265 6.70 0.09 -10.19
C ILE A 265 7.67 -0.41 -9.10
N ARG A 266 8.20 -1.63 -9.23
CA ARG A 266 9.19 -2.18 -8.29
C ARG A 266 10.48 -1.35 -8.24
N ASN A 267 10.83 -0.66 -9.32
CA ASN A 267 12.04 0.18 -9.42
C ASN A 267 11.88 1.53 -8.70
N CYS A 268 10.66 1.85 -8.23
CA CYS A 268 10.36 2.94 -7.31
C CYS A 268 10.59 2.57 -5.83
N LEU A 269 10.81 1.29 -5.50
CA LEU A 269 10.78 0.81 -4.12
C LEU A 269 12.20 0.47 -3.63
N ILE A 270 12.59 1.00 -2.47
CA ILE A 270 13.97 0.88 -1.98
C ILE A 270 14.27 -0.53 -1.45
N GLY A 271 13.29 -1.19 -0.82
CA GLY A 271 13.43 -2.57 -0.37
C GLY A 271 13.56 -3.52 -1.56
N GLN A 272 12.66 -3.41 -2.55
CA GLN A 272 12.73 -4.18 -3.79
C GLN A 272 14.07 -4.00 -4.51
N ALA A 273 14.50 -2.76 -4.76
CA ALA A 273 15.80 -2.48 -5.39
C ALA A 273 16.98 -3.13 -4.64
N LEU A 274 16.94 -3.17 -3.30
CA LEU A 274 17.96 -3.81 -2.47
C LEU A 274 17.85 -5.35 -2.40
N THR A 275 16.78 -5.97 -2.90
CA THR A 275 16.56 -7.43 -2.87
C THR A 275 16.41 -8.11 -4.23
N ASP A 276 16.15 -7.37 -5.31
CA ASP A 276 15.99 -7.87 -6.68
C ASP A 276 17.35 -8.24 -7.32
N HIS A 277 18.02 -9.21 -6.72
CA HIS A 277 19.36 -9.68 -7.07
C HIS A 277 19.33 -10.58 -8.32
N PRO A 278 20.28 -10.44 -9.28
CA PRO A 278 21.50 -9.63 -9.20
C PRO A 278 21.39 -8.21 -9.79
N GLU A 279 20.25 -7.85 -10.39
CA GLU A 279 20.15 -6.67 -11.25
C GLU A 279 19.93 -5.35 -10.47
N HIS A 280 19.35 -5.41 -9.28
CA HIS A 280 19.05 -4.29 -8.38
C HIS A 280 18.52 -3.00 -9.08
N PRO A 281 17.55 -3.12 -10.01
CA PRO A 281 17.10 -2.00 -10.83
C PRO A 281 16.44 -0.91 -9.97
N SER A 282 16.94 0.32 -10.09
CA SER A 282 16.49 1.45 -9.27
C SER A 282 16.33 2.73 -10.10
N LEU A 283 15.29 3.51 -9.83
CA LEU A 283 15.14 4.86 -10.36
C LEU A 283 16.20 5.83 -9.78
N PRO A 284 16.48 6.98 -10.42
CA PRO A 284 17.45 7.97 -9.93
C PRO A 284 17.27 8.37 -8.46
N LEU A 285 16.02 8.56 -8.02
CA LEU A 285 15.68 8.85 -6.63
C LEU A 285 16.15 7.74 -5.67
N ILE A 286 15.94 6.48 -6.05
CA ILE A 286 16.28 5.30 -5.25
C ILE A 286 17.78 5.04 -5.28
N SER A 287 18.44 5.18 -6.44
CA SER A 287 19.90 5.13 -6.56
C SER A 287 20.59 6.17 -5.67
N SER A 288 20.14 7.43 -5.72
CA SER A 288 20.66 8.53 -4.89
C SER A 288 20.34 8.30 -3.40
N ALA A 289 19.15 7.79 -3.06
CA ALA A 289 18.80 7.45 -1.69
C ALA A 289 19.65 6.30 -1.12
N ILE A 290 19.94 5.25 -1.90
CA ILE A 290 20.82 4.14 -1.49
C ILE A 290 22.23 4.67 -1.19
N PHE A 291 22.80 5.50 -2.08
CA PHE A 291 24.09 6.16 -1.82
C PHE A 291 24.06 6.99 -0.53
N VAL A 292 23.08 7.88 -0.38
CA VAL A 292 22.95 8.77 0.80
C VAL A 292 22.79 7.96 2.09
N CYS A 293 21.95 6.93 2.10
CA CYS A 293 21.69 6.13 3.29
C CYS A 293 22.89 5.27 3.71
N ILE A 294 23.79 4.91 2.78
CA ILE A 294 25.05 4.22 3.09
C ILE A 294 26.14 5.24 3.47
N ALA A 295 26.23 6.37 2.79
CA ALA A 295 27.15 7.48 3.10
C ALA A 295 26.99 7.97 4.56
N GLN A 296 25.75 8.16 5.01
CA GLN A 296 25.43 8.51 6.40
C GLN A 296 25.89 7.45 7.40
N ARG A 297 25.74 6.15 7.08
CA ARG A 297 26.16 5.03 7.94
C ARG A 297 27.68 4.93 8.11
N ILE A 298 28.44 5.39 7.12
CA ILE A 298 29.91 5.44 7.17
C ILE A 298 30.45 6.78 7.68
N GLY A 299 29.58 7.67 8.19
CA GLY A 299 29.96 8.92 8.85
C GLY A 299 30.07 10.15 7.93
N LEU A 300 29.49 10.13 6.72
CA LEU A 300 29.46 11.28 5.82
C LEU A 300 28.15 12.07 5.96
N LEU A 301 28.25 13.40 5.90
CA LEU A 301 27.08 14.30 5.84
C LEU A 301 26.54 14.35 4.41
N ALA A 302 25.72 13.36 4.05
CA ALA A 302 25.15 13.20 2.72
C ALA A 302 23.63 13.43 2.68
N TYR A 303 23.14 13.97 1.55
CA TYR A 303 21.73 14.32 1.34
C TYR A 303 21.30 14.11 -0.12
N CYS A 304 20.00 13.90 -0.36
CA CYS A 304 19.44 13.94 -1.72
C CYS A 304 19.17 15.40 -2.16
N VAL A 305 19.28 15.64 -3.47
CA VAL A 305 19.04 16.95 -4.11
C VAL A 305 18.08 16.75 -5.29
N ALA A 306 16.83 17.19 -5.15
CA ALA A 306 15.74 16.89 -6.06
C ALA A 306 15.52 17.97 -7.15
N ILE A 307 16.55 18.16 -7.98
CA ILE A 307 16.50 18.98 -9.20
C ILE A 307 15.28 18.54 -10.06
N PRO A 308 14.61 19.47 -10.77
CA PRO A 308 13.56 19.10 -11.72
C PRO A 308 14.03 18.00 -12.69
N GLY A 309 13.20 16.97 -12.88
CA GLY A 309 13.51 15.83 -13.75
C GLY A 309 14.47 14.77 -13.20
N HIS A 310 15.41 15.07 -12.28
CA HIS A 310 16.42 14.09 -11.82
C HIS A 310 16.88 14.32 -10.37
N VAL A 311 17.01 13.25 -9.58
CA VAL A 311 17.42 13.33 -8.17
C VAL A 311 18.88 12.89 -8.01
N HIS A 312 19.70 13.82 -7.52
CA HIS A 312 21.14 13.64 -7.29
C HIS A 312 21.43 13.39 -5.81
N ALA A 313 22.68 13.04 -5.49
CA ALA A 313 23.21 13.06 -4.14
C ALA A 313 24.22 14.20 -3.97
N THR A 314 24.27 14.82 -2.80
CA THR A 314 25.35 15.74 -2.39
C THR A 314 25.98 15.28 -1.08
N VAL A 315 27.27 15.60 -0.89
CA VAL A 315 28.01 15.37 0.35
C VAL A 315 28.72 16.66 0.75
N VAL A 316 28.53 17.08 2.00
CA VAL A 316 29.15 18.29 2.57
C VAL A 316 30.36 17.93 3.43
N GLY A 317 31.26 18.90 3.62
CA GLY A 317 32.38 18.75 4.54
C GLY A 317 31.93 18.63 6.01
N MET A 318 32.82 18.17 6.88
CA MET A 318 32.58 18.23 8.33
C MET A 318 32.56 19.69 8.79
N PRO A 319 31.84 20.08 9.86
CA PRO A 319 31.77 21.48 10.29
C PRO A 319 33.15 22.11 10.47
N GLY A 320 33.42 23.21 9.75
CA GLY A 320 34.71 23.91 9.74
C GLY A 320 35.79 23.29 8.84
N LEU A 321 35.51 22.22 8.08
CA LEU A 321 36.42 21.56 7.16
C LEU A 321 35.81 21.40 5.76
N SER A 322 36.64 21.58 4.73
CA SER A 322 36.30 21.28 3.35
C SER A 322 36.12 19.77 3.14
N VAL A 323 35.53 19.37 2.00
CA VAL A 323 35.46 17.94 1.61
C VAL A 323 36.84 17.29 1.44
N ASP A 324 37.88 18.12 1.24
CA ASP A 324 39.29 17.74 1.12
C ASP A 324 40.06 17.83 2.45
N GLY A 325 39.36 18.05 3.57
CA GLY A 325 39.94 18.11 4.92
C GLY A 325 40.72 19.38 5.25
N ARG A 326 40.59 20.45 4.45
CA ARG A 326 41.24 21.75 4.71
C ARG A 326 40.35 22.59 5.65
N PRO A 327 40.91 23.35 6.61
CA PRO A 327 40.12 24.32 7.37
C PRO A 327 39.36 25.29 6.45
N LEU A 328 38.09 25.53 6.77
CA LEU A 328 37.31 26.58 6.13
C LEU A 328 37.56 27.92 6.83
N GLU A 329 37.60 29.01 6.06
CA GLU A 329 37.69 30.36 6.63
C GLU A 329 36.44 30.68 7.46
N ALA A 330 36.62 31.38 8.58
CA ALA A 330 35.50 31.84 9.39
C ALA A 330 34.64 32.83 8.58
N PRO A 331 33.30 32.83 8.74
CA PRO A 331 32.45 33.87 8.16
C PRO A 331 32.96 35.25 8.60
N ALA A 332 33.13 36.17 7.65
CA ALA A 332 33.65 37.50 7.92
C ALA A 332 32.78 38.22 8.97
N GLU A 333 33.41 38.95 9.90
CA GLU A 333 32.69 39.66 10.96
C GLU A 333 31.67 40.64 10.36
N GLY A 334 30.41 40.53 10.79
CA GLY A 334 29.28 41.31 10.23
C GLY A 334 28.59 40.68 9.01
N ALA A 335 29.10 39.58 8.44
CA ALA A 335 28.36 38.81 7.44
C ALA A 335 27.09 38.22 8.07
N ARG A 336 25.91 38.67 7.61
CA ARG A 336 24.63 38.08 7.99
C ARG A 336 24.59 36.61 7.55
N GLN A 337 24.71 35.68 8.51
CA GLN A 337 24.39 34.28 8.25
C GLN A 337 22.93 34.19 7.79
N MET A 338 22.72 33.88 6.51
CA MET A 338 21.36 33.58 6.04
C MET A 338 20.90 32.28 6.72
N PRO A 339 19.68 32.19 7.28
CA PRO A 339 19.21 31.04 8.07
C PRO A 339 19.17 29.66 7.37
N GLN A 340 19.68 29.56 6.14
CA GLN A 340 19.62 28.40 5.27
C GLN A 340 20.99 28.02 4.68
N GLN A 341 22.07 28.75 4.97
CA GLN A 341 23.41 28.38 4.51
C GLN A 341 23.92 27.14 5.28
N LEU A 342 24.42 26.17 4.53
CA LEU A 342 25.11 24.99 5.08
C LEU A 342 26.46 25.39 5.71
N PRO A 343 26.95 24.65 6.72
CA PRO A 343 28.23 24.92 7.38
C PRO A 343 29.46 24.49 6.54
N ASP A 344 29.36 24.59 5.22
CA ASP A 344 30.29 24.01 4.25
C ASP A 344 31.03 25.03 3.37
N ASN A 345 30.71 26.32 3.49
CA ASN A 345 31.23 27.41 2.66
C ASN A 345 31.25 27.07 1.15
N ASN A 346 30.21 26.40 0.64
CA ASN A 346 30.09 25.89 -0.74
C ASN A 346 31.14 24.85 -1.16
N SER A 347 31.85 24.22 -0.23
CA SER A 347 32.81 23.12 -0.49
C SER A 347 32.16 21.80 -0.92
N ARG A 348 30.82 21.70 -0.98
CA ARG A 348 30.12 20.42 -1.21
C ARG A 348 30.32 19.86 -2.61
N ILE A 349 30.17 18.55 -2.71
CA ILE A 349 30.31 17.77 -3.94
C ILE A 349 29.00 17.09 -4.31
N TYR A 350 28.84 16.71 -5.57
CA TYR A 350 27.60 16.14 -6.10
C TYR A 350 27.88 14.89 -6.95
N PHE A 351 26.95 13.96 -6.96
CA PHE A 351 27.02 12.71 -7.71
C PHE A 351 25.67 12.36 -8.34
N ASP A 352 25.72 11.62 -9.45
CA ASP A 352 24.57 10.90 -10.01
C ASP A 352 24.84 9.38 -9.97
N PRO A 353 24.56 8.70 -8.84
CA PRO A 353 24.78 7.26 -8.71
C PRO A 353 24.02 6.41 -9.73
N TYR A 354 22.95 6.94 -10.35
CA TYR A 354 22.19 6.25 -11.39
C TYR A 354 22.92 6.27 -12.75
N ARG A 355 23.57 7.38 -13.13
CA ARG A 355 24.29 7.48 -14.41
C ARG A 355 25.74 7.03 -14.34
N ASP A 356 26.55 7.53 -13.40
CA ASP A 356 28.00 7.24 -13.38
C ASP A 356 28.63 7.24 -11.96
N SER A 357 29.96 7.29 -11.89
CA SER A 357 30.74 7.33 -10.63
C SER A 357 31.50 8.65 -10.45
N ASN A 358 31.24 9.65 -11.28
CA ASN A 358 32.01 10.87 -11.34
C ASN A 358 31.42 11.95 -10.43
N GLU A 359 32.27 12.87 -10.00
CA GLU A 359 31.81 14.08 -9.33
C GLU A 359 31.24 15.05 -10.38
N LEU A 360 30.04 15.57 -10.12
CA LEU A 360 29.39 16.57 -10.97
C LEU A 360 29.79 17.98 -10.54
N SER A 361 30.25 18.79 -11.49
CA SER A 361 30.55 20.19 -11.22
C SER A 361 29.28 21.03 -11.04
N LEU A 362 29.36 22.07 -10.21
CA LEU A 362 28.31 23.09 -10.09
C LEU A 362 27.95 23.74 -11.44
N GLN A 363 28.90 23.81 -12.38
CA GLN A 363 28.64 24.33 -13.72
C GLN A 363 27.71 23.41 -14.51
N GLN A 364 27.95 22.09 -14.53
CA GLN A 364 27.08 21.12 -15.21
C GLN A 364 25.67 21.10 -14.61
N LEU A 365 25.56 21.17 -13.28
CA LEU A 365 24.26 21.20 -12.60
C LEU A 365 23.46 22.48 -12.89
N ARG A 366 24.14 23.64 -12.93
CA ARG A 366 23.52 24.90 -13.36
C ARG A 366 23.14 24.86 -14.84
N GLN A 367 24.01 24.41 -15.73
CA GLN A 367 23.69 24.26 -17.17
C GLN A 367 22.47 23.36 -17.41
N GLY A 368 22.33 22.24 -16.69
CA GLY A 368 21.14 21.40 -16.76
C GLY A 368 19.86 22.08 -16.25
N LEU A 369 19.95 22.91 -15.21
CA LEU A 369 18.83 23.76 -14.75
C LEU A 369 18.45 24.82 -15.80
N ASP A 370 19.44 25.43 -16.45
CA ASP A 370 19.24 26.44 -17.51
C ASP A 370 18.53 25.81 -18.73
N GLU A 371 19.00 24.65 -19.19
CA GLU A 371 18.38 23.88 -20.27
C GLU A 371 16.95 23.46 -19.93
N LEU A 372 16.68 23.00 -18.70
CA LEU A 372 15.34 22.67 -18.23
C LEU A 372 14.42 23.90 -18.20
N ALA A 373 14.88 25.02 -17.66
CA ALA A 373 14.11 26.26 -17.62
C ALA A 373 13.81 26.79 -19.04
N TRP A 374 14.78 26.73 -19.96
CA TRP A 374 14.60 27.11 -21.36
C TRP A 374 13.61 26.20 -22.09
N ASN A 375 13.71 24.88 -21.90
CA ASN A 375 12.78 23.92 -22.49
C ASN A 375 11.34 24.05 -21.94
N MET A 376 11.16 24.59 -20.73
CA MET A 376 9.85 24.96 -20.17
C MET A 376 9.39 26.37 -20.57
N ALA A 377 10.29 27.23 -21.09
CA ALA A 377 9.99 28.57 -21.61
C ALA A 377 9.53 28.57 -23.08
N ALA A 378 9.91 27.55 -23.84
CA ALA A 378 9.59 27.45 -25.26
C ALA A 378 8.07 27.29 -25.49
N PRO A 379 7.45 28.06 -26.41
CA PRO A 379 6.04 27.90 -26.72
C PRO A 379 5.78 26.52 -27.32
N VAL A 380 4.95 25.72 -26.63
CA VAL A 380 4.63 24.35 -27.03
C VAL A 380 3.93 24.36 -28.39
N GLN A 381 4.63 23.94 -29.45
CA GLN A 381 3.98 23.62 -30.72
C GLN A 381 2.99 22.48 -30.49
N ALA A 382 1.79 22.62 -31.04
CA ALA A 382 0.66 21.71 -30.78
C ALA A 382 0.84 20.35 -31.50
N GLY A 383 1.78 19.54 -31.02
CA GLY A 383 2.08 18.21 -31.54
C GLY A 383 3.23 17.51 -30.80
N THR A 384 2.93 16.35 -30.19
CA THR A 384 3.91 15.30 -29.88
C THR A 384 4.92 15.55 -28.75
N VAL A 385 4.44 15.90 -27.54
CA VAL A 385 5.19 15.65 -26.28
C VAL A 385 4.29 15.04 -25.19
N HIS A 386 3.90 13.78 -25.35
CA HIS A 386 3.33 12.99 -24.23
C HIS A 386 4.45 12.49 -23.32
N GLY A 387 4.85 13.32 -22.35
CA GLY A 387 5.90 12.96 -21.40
C GLY A 387 6.30 14.03 -20.38
N ALA A 388 5.93 15.30 -20.62
CA ALA A 388 6.18 16.39 -19.68
C ALA A 388 5.41 16.16 -18.36
N VAL A 389 6.14 15.79 -17.31
CA VAL A 389 5.64 15.90 -15.93
C VAL A 389 5.43 17.37 -15.65
N GLN A 390 4.22 17.78 -15.26
CA GLN A 390 3.99 19.14 -14.78
C GLN A 390 4.75 19.33 -13.46
N VAL A 391 5.94 19.94 -13.54
CA VAL A 391 6.71 20.37 -12.37
C VAL A 391 6.16 21.71 -11.90
N VAL A 392 4.99 21.65 -11.26
CA VAL A 392 4.42 22.77 -10.51
C VAL A 392 4.85 22.65 -9.04
N ASP A 393 5.08 23.79 -8.42
CA ASP A 393 5.16 24.02 -6.96
C ASP A 393 6.06 23.08 -6.14
N PHE A 394 7.38 23.23 -6.31
CA PHE A 394 8.34 23.02 -5.23
C PHE A 394 9.47 24.06 -5.25
N VAL A 395 9.12 25.32 -4.98
CA VAL A 395 10.09 26.28 -4.42
C VAL A 395 10.37 25.85 -2.96
N PRO A 396 11.63 25.84 -2.48
CA PRO A 396 11.90 25.55 -1.08
C PRO A 396 11.22 26.59 -0.17
N ALA A 397 10.25 26.16 0.64
CA ALA A 397 9.50 27.02 1.54
C ALA A 397 10.43 27.67 2.59
N GLY A 398 10.75 28.94 2.35
CA GLY A 398 11.71 29.73 3.15
C GLY A 398 11.06 30.80 4.01
N ALA A 399 9.77 30.67 4.32
CA ALA A 399 8.99 31.67 5.07
C ALA A 399 7.87 31.07 5.93
N ASP A 400 8.01 29.82 6.41
CA ASP A 400 7.17 29.32 7.51
C ASP A 400 7.62 30.05 8.79
N GLN A 401 6.91 31.12 9.19
CA GLN A 401 7.09 31.72 10.53
C GLN A 401 6.62 30.71 11.60
N PRO A 402 7.25 30.67 12.78
CA PRO A 402 6.72 29.87 13.89
C PRO A 402 5.37 30.45 14.35
N ASP A 403 4.44 29.57 14.73
CA ASP A 403 3.15 29.97 15.29
C ASP A 403 3.35 30.83 16.55
N HIS A 404 3.16 32.15 16.42
CA HIS A 404 3.23 33.07 17.54
C HIS A 404 1.89 33.08 18.30
N GLU A 405 1.87 32.46 19.47
CA GLU A 405 0.87 32.74 20.50
C GLU A 405 1.07 34.18 21.02
N SER A 406 0.47 35.16 20.35
CA SER A 406 0.43 36.55 20.83
C SER A 406 -0.74 36.76 21.79
N ALA A 407 -0.42 37.11 23.03
CA ALA A 407 -1.40 37.58 24.01
C ALA A 407 -2.03 38.91 23.56
N SER A 408 -3.30 39.12 23.93
CA SER A 408 -4.04 40.34 23.62
C SER A 408 -3.66 41.50 24.54
N GLU A 409 -3.18 42.59 23.96
CA GLU A 409 -3.29 43.94 24.54
C GLU A 409 -3.74 44.89 23.43
N ALA A 410 -4.57 45.88 23.78
CA ALA A 410 -5.28 46.72 22.82
C ALA A 410 -4.98 48.20 23.07
N SER A 411 -4.73 48.94 21.99
CA SER A 411 -4.71 50.40 21.99
C SER A 411 -5.35 50.91 20.69
N ASP A 412 -6.50 51.54 20.88
CA ASP A 412 -7.28 52.27 19.88
C ASP A 412 -6.57 53.58 19.52
N ASP A 413 -6.38 53.85 18.22
CA ASP A 413 -6.45 55.20 17.62
C ASP A 413 -6.60 55.07 16.10
N GLY A 414 -7.13 56.10 15.43
CA GLY A 414 -7.38 56.06 13.99
C GLY A 414 -7.36 57.42 13.31
N THR A 415 -7.25 57.43 11.98
CA THR A 415 -7.64 58.58 11.15
C THR A 415 -7.86 58.17 9.69
N GLU A 416 -8.62 58.98 8.96
CA GLU A 416 -8.96 58.80 7.55
C GLU A 416 -7.83 59.31 6.62
N ASP A 417 -7.79 58.91 5.34
CA ASP A 417 -8.25 59.82 4.25
C ASP A 417 -8.42 59.13 2.86
N GLU A 418 -8.98 59.90 1.92
CA GLU A 418 -9.35 59.69 0.50
C GLU A 418 -8.42 58.89 -0.44
N GLY A 419 -8.93 58.44 -1.61
CA GLY A 419 -8.05 57.84 -2.64
C GLY A 419 -8.52 57.37 -4.03
N ALA A 420 -9.73 57.69 -4.53
CA ALA A 420 -10.14 57.63 -5.95
C ALA A 420 -10.20 56.29 -6.79
N GLU A 421 -11.17 56.30 -7.71
CA GLU A 421 -11.24 55.65 -9.04
C GLU A 421 -11.17 54.11 -9.22
N THR A 422 -12.30 53.56 -9.70
CA THR A 422 -12.48 52.17 -10.14
C THR A 422 -12.88 52.11 -11.62
N GLU A 423 -12.09 51.47 -12.48
CA GLU A 423 -12.52 51.05 -13.83
C GLU A 423 -12.09 49.61 -14.16
N ASP A 424 -12.92 48.94 -14.96
CA ASP A 424 -12.70 47.76 -15.80
C ASP A 424 -11.93 46.52 -15.28
N ALA A 425 -12.69 45.69 -14.56
CA ALA A 425 -12.99 44.30 -14.98
C ALA A 425 -11.90 43.50 -15.74
N ALA A 426 -10.76 43.26 -15.10
CA ALA A 426 -9.72 42.37 -15.64
C ALA A 426 -10.25 40.93 -15.86
N THR A 427 -10.32 40.50 -17.12
CA THR A 427 -10.55 39.09 -17.45
C THR A 427 -9.37 38.25 -17.00
N GLY A 428 -9.59 37.27 -16.11
CA GLY A 428 -8.52 36.49 -15.50
C GLY A 428 -7.80 35.58 -16.49
N GLU A 429 -6.61 36.00 -16.94
CA GLU A 429 -5.64 35.11 -17.59
C GLU A 429 -5.04 34.13 -16.56
N PRO A 430 -4.73 32.88 -16.96
CA PRO A 430 -4.13 31.89 -16.05
C PRO A 430 -2.69 32.25 -15.71
N THR A 431 -2.32 32.15 -14.43
CA THR A 431 -1.04 32.58 -13.86
C THR A 431 0.17 31.81 -14.42
N SER A 432 0.79 32.37 -15.46
CA SER A 432 1.94 31.82 -16.20
C SER A 432 3.30 32.09 -15.51
N ILE A 433 3.43 31.77 -14.21
CA ILE A 433 4.65 32.03 -13.41
C ILE A 433 5.42 30.78 -12.90
N PRO A 434 5.84 29.79 -13.73
CA PRO A 434 6.82 28.77 -13.29
C PRO A 434 8.27 29.11 -13.69
N VAL A 435 8.47 29.63 -14.91
CA VAL A 435 9.79 29.67 -15.58
C VAL A 435 10.75 30.69 -14.95
N VAL A 436 10.25 31.90 -14.66
CA VAL A 436 11.08 33.02 -14.19
C VAL A 436 11.71 32.73 -12.82
N SER A 437 10.99 32.04 -11.93
CA SER A 437 11.50 31.75 -10.58
C SER A 437 12.65 30.75 -10.58
N MET A 438 12.64 29.75 -11.47
CA MET A 438 13.74 28.79 -11.61
C MET A 438 15.03 29.47 -12.10
N VAL A 439 14.92 30.42 -13.03
CA VAL A 439 16.09 31.18 -13.53
C VAL A 439 16.67 32.09 -12.44
N SER A 440 15.81 32.74 -11.64
CA SER A 440 16.24 33.65 -10.56
C SER A 440 16.75 32.94 -9.29
N ASN A 441 16.42 31.66 -9.07
CA ASN A 441 16.73 30.95 -7.82
C ASN A 441 17.35 29.55 -8.02
N ARG A 442 18.22 29.40 -9.03
CA ARG A 442 18.86 28.14 -9.45
C ARG A 442 19.54 27.40 -8.29
N ASP A 443 20.29 28.11 -7.46
CA ASP A 443 21.08 27.51 -6.39
C ASP A 443 20.24 26.93 -5.24
N ALA A 444 19.00 27.39 -5.06
CA ALA A 444 18.09 26.79 -4.06
C ALA A 444 17.69 25.34 -4.43
N PHE A 445 17.66 25.00 -5.73
CA PHE A 445 17.48 23.61 -6.18
C PHE A 445 18.72 22.73 -5.98
N LEU A 446 19.87 23.32 -5.63
CA LEU A 446 21.12 22.61 -5.33
C LEU A 446 21.33 22.37 -3.82
N MET A 447 20.37 22.77 -2.99
CA MET A 447 20.39 22.55 -1.54
C MET A 447 19.82 21.16 -1.17
N PRO A 448 20.22 20.58 -0.01
CA PRO A 448 19.63 19.37 0.54
C PRO A 448 18.11 19.42 0.58
N THR A 449 17.48 18.47 -0.09
CA THR A 449 16.02 18.39 -0.16
C THR A 449 15.48 17.68 1.10
N PRO A 450 14.55 18.31 1.86
CA PRO A 450 13.97 17.68 3.05
C PRO A 450 13.28 16.35 2.76
N THR A 451 13.31 15.42 3.72
CA THR A 451 12.72 14.08 3.54
C THR A 451 11.26 14.11 3.09
N ARG A 452 10.45 15.06 3.59
CA ARG A 452 9.06 15.29 3.13
C ARG A 452 8.93 15.51 1.63
N ALA A 453 9.86 16.24 1.02
CA ALA A 453 9.86 16.53 -0.42
C ALA A 453 10.44 15.38 -1.26
N ILE A 454 11.36 14.57 -0.72
CA ILE A 454 11.80 13.33 -1.39
C ILE A 454 10.67 12.29 -1.42
N VAL A 455 9.90 12.15 -0.34
CA VAL A 455 8.69 11.30 -0.30
C VAL A 455 7.68 11.76 -1.37
N LEU A 456 7.43 13.07 -1.49
CA LEU A 456 6.54 13.62 -2.52
C LEU A 456 7.08 13.44 -3.95
N ARG A 457 8.40 13.56 -4.17
CA ARG A 457 9.00 13.25 -5.48
C ARG A 457 8.81 11.77 -5.82
N LEU A 458 8.82 10.87 -4.83
CA LEU A 458 8.53 9.46 -5.06
C LEU A 458 7.04 9.19 -5.36
N THR A 459 6.09 9.87 -4.70
CA THR A 459 4.67 9.73 -5.06
C THR A 459 4.41 10.14 -6.51
N LEU A 460 5.06 11.21 -7.00
CA LEU A 460 4.97 11.63 -8.39
C LEU A 460 5.56 10.60 -9.37
N ASN A 461 6.65 9.91 -9.02
CA ASN A 461 7.21 8.83 -9.84
C ASN A 461 6.27 7.62 -9.93
N ILE A 462 5.59 7.27 -8.83
CA ILE A 462 4.57 6.20 -8.80
C ILE A 462 3.37 6.59 -9.66
N GLU A 463 2.83 7.82 -9.51
CA GLU A 463 1.69 8.29 -10.32
C GLU A 463 2.04 8.44 -11.80
N ALA A 464 3.26 8.86 -12.14
CA ALA A 464 3.75 8.86 -13.52
C ALA A 464 3.91 7.44 -14.11
N SER A 465 4.20 6.44 -13.28
CA SER A 465 4.26 5.04 -13.70
C SER A 465 2.86 4.44 -13.88
N TRP A 466 1.91 4.78 -13.00
CA TRP A 466 0.49 4.46 -13.17
C TRP A 466 -0.09 5.09 -14.44
N ALA A 467 0.14 6.40 -14.66
CA ALA A 467 -0.37 7.10 -15.83
C ALA A 467 0.18 6.54 -17.15
N PHE A 468 1.45 6.11 -17.17
CA PHE A 468 2.04 5.42 -18.31
C PHE A 468 1.39 4.04 -18.54
N ALA A 469 1.17 3.25 -17.48
CA ALA A 469 0.44 1.99 -17.57
C ALA A 469 -1.01 2.16 -18.05
N MET A 470 -1.67 3.30 -17.77
CA MET A 470 -2.99 3.66 -18.34
C MET A 470 -2.93 4.17 -19.78
N GLN A 471 -1.76 4.47 -20.34
CA GLN A 471 -1.59 4.92 -21.72
C GLN A 471 -1.23 3.77 -22.65
N VAL A 472 -0.37 2.85 -22.18
CA VAL A 472 0.04 1.64 -22.91
C VAL A 472 -1.09 0.60 -23.01
N ASP A 473 -2.06 0.63 -22.09
CA ASP A 473 -3.27 -0.19 -22.10
C ASP A 473 -4.54 0.67 -22.33
N PRO A 474 -5.04 0.79 -23.58
CA PRO A 474 -6.22 1.59 -23.90
C PRO A 474 -7.53 1.04 -23.33
N GLU A 475 -7.63 -0.28 -23.09
CA GLU A 475 -8.80 -0.92 -22.47
C GLU A 475 -8.89 -0.45 -21.01
N ARG A 476 -7.79 -0.62 -20.25
CA ARG A 476 -7.65 -0.13 -18.87
C ARG A 476 -7.90 1.38 -18.80
N SER A 477 -7.38 2.16 -19.76
CA SER A 477 -7.64 3.61 -19.88
C SER A 477 -9.12 3.96 -20.00
N ARG A 478 -9.86 3.26 -20.88
CA ARG A 478 -11.29 3.50 -21.11
C ARG A 478 -12.12 3.15 -19.88
N LEU A 479 -11.82 2.02 -19.26
CA LEU A 479 -12.56 1.49 -18.12
C LEU A 479 -12.34 2.34 -16.87
N VAL A 480 -11.10 2.78 -16.60
CA VAL A 480 -10.81 3.77 -15.54
C VAL A 480 -11.50 5.12 -15.79
N LYS A 481 -11.65 5.56 -17.05
CA LYS A 481 -12.38 6.80 -17.38
C LYS A 481 -13.90 6.69 -17.28
N GLN A 482 -14.48 5.49 -17.39
CA GLN A 482 -15.89 5.22 -17.11
C GLN A 482 -16.16 5.21 -15.59
N LEU A 483 -15.31 4.52 -14.82
CA LEU A 483 -15.32 4.50 -13.35
C LEU A 483 -15.36 5.89 -12.70
N HIS A 484 -14.61 6.85 -13.24
CA HIS A 484 -14.58 8.23 -12.73
C HIS A 484 -15.79 9.09 -13.12
N ARG A 485 -16.74 8.57 -13.93
CA ARG A 485 -17.93 9.32 -14.38
C ARG A 485 -19.25 8.72 -13.88
N ASN A 486 -19.30 7.42 -13.60
CA ASN A 486 -20.43 6.77 -12.94
C ASN A 486 -19.91 5.74 -11.94
N ILE A 487 -20.39 5.81 -10.70
CA ILE A 487 -20.33 4.69 -9.75
C ILE A 487 -21.56 3.82 -10.04
N PRO A 488 -21.45 2.48 -10.20
CA PRO A 488 -20.32 1.59 -9.91
C PRO A 488 -19.68 0.94 -11.16
N VAL A 489 -18.86 -0.11 -10.96
CA VAL A 489 -18.34 -1.12 -11.92
C VAL A 489 -16.90 -0.94 -12.46
N ILE A 490 -16.00 -1.80 -11.98
CA ILE A 490 -14.66 -2.19 -12.52
C ILE A 490 -14.85 -3.48 -13.37
N ARG A 491 -14.00 -4.01 -14.28
CA ARG A 491 -12.62 -3.82 -14.82
C ARG A 491 -12.55 -4.32 -16.30
N TYR A 492 -11.37 -4.21 -16.94
CA TYR A 492 -10.70 -5.37 -17.58
C TYR A 492 -9.17 -5.19 -17.66
N THR A 493 -8.44 -6.31 -17.72
CA THR A 493 -7.07 -6.49 -18.27
C THR A 493 -6.93 -7.95 -18.75
N ASP A 494 -6.04 -8.21 -19.72
CA ASP A 494 -5.99 -9.46 -20.52
C ASP A 494 -5.54 -10.72 -19.74
N PRO A 495 -6.27 -11.85 -19.82
CA PRO A 495 -5.83 -13.16 -19.28
C PRO A 495 -4.55 -13.74 -19.89
N ALA A 496 -4.13 -13.33 -21.10
CA ALA A 496 -3.09 -14.01 -21.89
C ALA A 496 -1.64 -13.91 -21.35
N GLN A 497 -1.40 -13.19 -20.25
CA GLN A 497 -0.05 -12.99 -19.66
C GLN A 497 0.04 -13.34 -18.16
N ALA A 498 -0.94 -14.07 -17.63
CA ALA A 498 -0.96 -14.53 -16.24
C ALA A 498 -0.24 -15.88 -16.04
N ASP A 499 1.01 -15.99 -16.47
CA ASP A 499 1.81 -17.21 -16.33
C ASP A 499 2.85 -17.13 -15.19
N THR A 500 3.03 -18.25 -14.48
CA THR A 500 4.03 -18.55 -13.43
C THR A 500 4.38 -17.49 -12.35
N ARG A 501 3.46 -17.12 -11.44
CA ARG A 501 3.79 -16.24 -10.27
C ARG A 501 3.48 -16.81 -8.89
N HIS A 502 4.15 -17.92 -8.56
CA HIS A 502 4.26 -18.43 -7.18
C HIS A 502 5.73 -18.55 -6.70
N ARG A 503 6.52 -17.49 -6.96
CA ARG A 503 7.78 -17.16 -6.26
C ARG A 503 7.90 -15.65 -6.17
N CYS A 504 8.45 -15.14 -5.06
CA CYS A 504 9.03 -13.80 -5.01
C CYS A 504 10.35 -13.88 -5.79
N GLY A 505 10.45 -13.21 -6.95
CA GLY A 505 11.61 -13.35 -7.85
C GLY A 505 11.43 -12.72 -9.25
N SER A 506 12.09 -11.58 -9.45
CA SER A 506 12.65 -11.00 -10.69
C SER A 506 11.82 -10.81 -11.99
N ASP A 507 10.91 -11.69 -12.42
CA ASP A 507 10.40 -11.67 -13.81
C ASP A 507 8.85 -11.59 -13.97
N GLY A 508 8.12 -11.25 -12.91
CA GLY A 508 6.64 -11.30 -12.91
C GLY A 508 5.91 -9.96 -12.87
N ASP A 509 5.55 -9.40 -14.05
CA ASP A 509 4.68 -8.22 -14.28
C ASP A 509 5.15 -6.87 -13.67
N PRO A 510 5.50 -5.86 -14.51
CA PRO A 510 5.96 -4.54 -14.05
C PRO A 510 4.89 -3.67 -13.37
N HIS A 511 3.63 -4.11 -13.42
CA HIS A 511 2.45 -3.44 -12.90
C HIS A 511 1.68 -4.29 -11.87
N ALA A 512 2.29 -5.37 -11.38
CA ALA A 512 1.89 -6.00 -10.14
C ALA A 512 1.84 -4.95 -9.01
N ASP A 513 0.86 -5.07 -8.10
CA ASP A 513 0.63 -4.17 -6.97
C ASP A 513 0.35 -2.67 -7.30
N MET A 514 0.10 -2.33 -8.57
CA MET A 514 -0.24 -0.97 -9.04
C MET A 514 -1.30 -0.25 -8.17
N GLU A 515 -2.38 -0.92 -7.78
CA GLU A 515 -3.44 -0.30 -6.97
C GLU A 515 -3.05 -0.16 -5.49
N LYS A 516 -2.19 -1.06 -4.96
CA LYS A 516 -1.60 -0.92 -3.62
C LYS A 516 -0.65 0.28 -3.57
N MET A 517 0.15 0.48 -4.63
CA MET A 517 1.11 1.57 -4.74
C MET A 517 0.46 2.93 -4.96
N THR A 518 -0.67 2.99 -5.66
CA THR A 518 -1.43 4.24 -5.79
C THR A 518 -2.30 4.54 -4.56
N TYR A 519 -2.65 3.53 -3.75
CA TYR A 519 -3.14 3.75 -2.39
C TYR A 519 -2.02 4.27 -1.46
N ALA A 520 -0.80 3.73 -1.58
CA ALA A 520 0.39 4.23 -0.89
C ALA A 520 0.74 5.68 -1.29
N SER A 521 0.68 6.00 -2.59
CA SER A 521 0.95 7.35 -3.09
C SER A 521 -0.07 8.34 -2.56
N ALA A 522 -1.36 8.00 -2.53
CA ALA A 522 -2.40 8.87 -1.98
C ALA A 522 -2.19 9.14 -0.47
N TRP A 523 -1.90 8.10 0.33
CA TRP A 523 -1.55 8.27 1.76
C TRP A 523 -0.34 9.19 1.95
N ALA A 524 0.78 8.92 1.29
CA ALA A 524 1.99 9.74 1.42
C ALA A 524 1.78 11.18 0.91
N ALA A 525 1.11 11.35 -0.24
CA ALA A 525 0.85 12.65 -0.86
C ALA A 525 -0.03 13.56 0.01
N MET A 526 -1.02 12.99 0.69
CA MET A 526 -1.89 13.67 1.65
C MET A 526 -1.15 13.96 2.98
N LEU A 527 -0.33 13.03 3.47
CA LEU A 527 0.37 13.18 4.76
C LEU A 527 1.54 14.16 4.71
N MET A 528 2.24 14.29 3.57
CA MET A 528 3.35 15.25 3.42
C MET A 528 2.89 16.69 3.16
N ARG A 529 1.61 16.91 2.80
CA ARG A 529 1.03 18.24 2.53
C ARG A 529 0.36 18.85 3.77
N ALA A 530 0.38 20.18 3.86
CA ALA A 530 -0.45 20.91 4.81
C ALA A 530 -1.94 20.74 4.46
N THR A 531 -2.83 20.71 5.46
CA THR A 531 -4.29 20.64 5.28
C THR A 531 -4.87 21.90 4.62
N THR A 532 -4.14 23.02 4.70
CA THR A 532 -4.46 24.29 4.02
C THR A 532 -4.11 24.29 2.52
N SER A 533 -3.41 23.27 2.00
CA SER A 533 -3.06 23.19 0.58
C SER A 533 -4.29 22.82 -0.26
N PRO A 534 -4.58 23.52 -1.37
CA PRO A 534 -5.69 23.17 -2.27
C PRO A 534 -5.51 21.80 -2.95
N GLU A 535 -4.28 21.26 -2.99
CA GLU A 535 -4.05 19.89 -3.46
C GLU A 535 -4.47 18.82 -2.45
N TRP A 536 -4.62 19.15 -1.16
CA TRP A 536 -4.79 18.14 -0.09
C TRP A 536 -6.09 17.31 -0.24
N GLU A 537 -7.20 18.01 -0.49
CA GLU A 537 -8.54 17.42 -0.66
C GLU A 537 -8.60 16.44 -1.87
N PRO A 538 -8.09 16.78 -3.07
CA PRO A 538 -7.93 15.82 -4.17
C PRO A 538 -7.16 14.53 -3.86
N TYR A 539 -6.13 14.54 -2.99
CA TYR A 539 -5.46 13.30 -2.58
C TYR A 539 -6.25 12.53 -1.53
N MET A 540 -6.98 13.22 -0.65
CA MET A 540 -7.92 12.58 0.28
C MET A 540 -9.03 11.84 -0.47
N ASP A 541 -9.65 12.45 -1.49
CA ASP A 541 -10.71 11.80 -2.28
C ASP A 541 -10.21 10.55 -3.02
N ARG A 542 -9.00 10.61 -3.61
CA ARG A 542 -8.33 9.44 -4.21
C ARG A 542 -8.11 8.32 -3.17
N LEU A 543 -7.69 8.67 -1.95
CA LEU A 543 -7.46 7.75 -0.85
C LEU A 543 -8.78 7.10 -0.39
N LEU A 544 -9.82 7.90 -0.12
CA LEU A 544 -11.12 7.43 0.36
C LEU A 544 -11.82 6.55 -0.68
N SER A 545 -11.75 6.93 -1.96
CA SER A 545 -12.25 6.09 -3.06
C SER A 545 -11.55 4.72 -3.09
N ARG A 546 -10.21 4.67 -3.03
CA ARG A 546 -9.45 3.41 -3.01
C ARG A 546 -9.73 2.57 -1.75
N PHE A 547 -9.82 3.22 -0.60
CA PHE A 547 -10.21 2.60 0.66
C PHE A 547 -11.58 1.91 0.57
N ALA A 548 -12.59 2.61 0.03
CA ALA A 548 -13.95 2.10 -0.10
C ALA A 548 -14.05 0.85 -0.99
N HIS A 549 -13.26 0.79 -2.07
CA HIS A 549 -13.36 -0.26 -3.09
C HIS A 549 -12.48 -1.47 -2.81
N GLU A 550 -11.24 -1.29 -2.34
CA GLU A 550 -10.24 -2.37 -2.32
C GLU A 550 -9.59 -2.64 -0.95
N PHE A 551 -9.62 -1.70 -0.01
CA PHE A 551 -8.90 -1.79 1.28
C PHE A 551 -9.82 -1.60 2.50
N ASN A 552 -11.05 -2.14 2.45
CA ASN A 552 -12.04 -1.91 3.50
C ASN A 552 -11.65 -2.47 4.88
N GLU A 553 -10.65 -3.36 4.95
CA GLU A 553 -10.01 -3.80 6.19
C GLU A 553 -9.24 -2.68 6.91
N ASP A 554 -8.85 -1.60 6.22
CA ASP A 554 -8.11 -0.46 6.77
C ASP A 554 -9.01 0.60 7.42
N ALA A 555 -10.29 0.28 7.69
CA ALA A 555 -11.21 1.22 8.36
C ALA A 555 -10.63 1.75 9.68
N TRP A 556 -9.92 0.90 10.43
CA TRP A 556 -9.23 1.28 11.66
C TRP A 556 -8.01 2.20 11.44
N ILE A 557 -7.35 2.14 10.29
CA ILE A 557 -6.26 3.06 9.90
C ILE A 557 -6.85 4.42 9.55
N VAL A 558 -7.93 4.43 8.78
CA VAL A 558 -8.67 5.65 8.43
C VAL A 558 -9.22 6.32 9.70
N GLU A 559 -9.81 5.55 10.61
CA GLU A 559 -10.32 6.04 11.90
C GLU A 559 -9.20 6.49 12.87
N LYS A 560 -8.09 5.76 12.99
CA LYS A 560 -6.99 6.09 13.91
C LYS A 560 -6.15 7.30 13.45
N TYR A 561 -5.95 7.49 12.14
CA TYR A 561 -4.98 8.47 11.63
C TYR A 561 -5.54 9.54 10.69
N LEU A 562 -6.49 9.21 9.79
CA LEU A 562 -7.04 10.19 8.85
C LEU A 562 -8.17 11.01 9.49
N LEU A 563 -9.08 10.36 10.21
CA LEU A 563 -10.23 11.03 10.83
C LEU A 563 -9.83 12.24 11.71
N PRO A 564 -8.81 12.18 12.59
CA PRO A 564 -8.39 13.34 13.37
C PRO A 564 -7.80 14.49 12.53
N ILE A 565 -7.14 14.18 11.41
CA ILE A 565 -6.58 15.17 10.49
C ILE A 565 -7.70 15.85 9.68
N HIS A 566 -8.66 15.05 9.20
CA HIS A 566 -9.85 15.54 8.51
C HIS A 566 -10.74 16.40 9.41
N ASP A 567 -11.01 15.95 10.65
CA ASP A 567 -11.81 16.73 11.61
C ASP A 567 -11.14 18.09 11.91
N LYS A 568 -9.81 18.13 12.03
CA LYS A 568 -9.08 19.41 12.12
C LYS A 568 -9.23 20.22 10.82
N TYR A 569 -9.02 19.65 9.63
CA TYR A 569 -9.21 20.36 8.35
C TYR A 569 -10.61 20.99 8.22
N ILE A 570 -11.67 20.28 8.64
CA ILE A 570 -13.04 20.82 8.65
C ILE A 570 -13.15 21.98 9.67
N SER A 571 -12.60 21.82 10.88
CA SER A 571 -12.59 22.89 11.90
C SER A 571 -11.85 24.15 11.42
N ASP A 572 -10.66 23.98 10.86
CA ASP A 572 -9.84 25.06 10.29
C ASP A 572 -10.59 25.75 9.12
N SER A 573 -11.26 24.97 8.26
CA SER A 573 -12.05 25.49 7.13
C SER A 573 -13.30 26.28 7.56
N VAL A 574 -13.99 25.83 8.60
CA VAL A 574 -15.15 26.54 9.19
C VAL A 574 -14.70 27.86 9.83
N ALA A 575 -13.57 27.86 10.53
CA ALA A 575 -13.01 29.09 11.12
C ALA A 575 -12.56 30.08 10.04
N ALA A 576 -11.92 29.61 8.97
CA ALA A 576 -11.47 30.44 7.86
C ALA A 576 -12.62 30.99 6.99
N ASN A 577 -13.78 30.31 6.95
CA ASN A 577 -14.94 30.77 6.18
C ASN A 577 -16.28 30.53 6.91
N PRO A 578 -16.69 31.46 7.79
CA PRO A 578 -17.95 31.38 8.53
C PRO A 578 -19.22 31.34 7.65
N GLN A 579 -19.12 31.64 6.36
CA GLN A 579 -20.23 31.56 5.40
C GLN A 579 -20.50 30.13 4.92
N GLY A 580 -19.78 29.14 5.45
CA GLY A 580 -20.05 27.72 5.25
C GLY A 580 -19.61 27.19 3.89
N ARG A 581 -18.44 27.61 3.38
CA ARG A 581 -17.85 27.06 2.13
C ARG A 581 -16.38 26.69 2.30
N HIS A 582 -15.99 25.52 1.77
CA HIS A 582 -14.60 25.10 1.60
C HIS A 582 -13.80 26.11 0.75
N ALA A 583 -12.47 26.00 0.77
CA ALA A 583 -11.57 26.84 -0.03
C ALA A 583 -11.87 26.81 -1.55
N LEU A 584 -12.49 25.73 -2.05
CA LEU A 584 -12.93 25.57 -3.45
C LEU A 584 -14.39 26.00 -3.69
N GLY A 585 -15.02 26.73 -2.76
CA GLY A 585 -16.38 27.28 -2.90
C GLY A 585 -17.54 26.28 -2.68
N GLN A 586 -17.25 24.98 -2.54
CA GLN A 586 -18.21 23.94 -2.15
C GLN A 586 -18.81 24.23 -0.76
N PRO A 587 -20.11 24.00 -0.51
CA PRO A 587 -20.68 24.14 0.83
C PRO A 587 -20.04 23.15 1.83
N ILE A 588 -19.69 23.61 3.03
CA ILE A 588 -19.18 22.74 4.10
C ILE A 588 -20.31 21.81 4.57
N PRO A 589 -20.13 20.48 4.59
CA PRO A 589 -21.12 19.55 5.11
C PRO A 589 -21.30 19.71 6.62
N ILE A 590 -22.28 20.53 7.04
CA ILE A 590 -22.67 20.66 8.44
C ILE A 590 -23.22 19.30 8.94
N PRO A 591 -22.68 18.74 10.05
CA PRO A 591 -23.26 17.55 10.66
C PRO A 591 -24.67 17.86 11.17
N PHE A 592 -25.67 17.12 10.67
CA PHE A 592 -27.12 17.26 10.95
C PHE A 592 -27.74 18.58 10.44
N GLY A 593 -28.70 18.50 9.49
CA GLY A 593 -29.45 19.69 9.06
C GLY A 593 -30.48 19.56 7.93
N ASP A 594 -30.17 18.86 6.83
CA ASP A 594 -30.98 18.91 5.60
C ASP A 594 -31.65 17.56 5.24
N PRO A 595 -33.00 17.47 5.26
CA PRO A 595 -33.74 16.29 4.78
C PRO A 595 -33.80 16.14 3.24
N ALA A 596 -33.49 17.19 2.47
CA ALA A 596 -33.88 17.34 1.07
C ALA A 596 -32.77 16.94 0.06
N GLY A 597 -32.34 15.67 0.11
CA GLY A 597 -31.75 14.96 -1.03
C GLY A 597 -30.32 15.33 -1.48
N ARG A 598 -29.77 16.47 -1.09
CA ARG A 598 -28.40 16.92 -1.48
C ARG A 598 -27.27 16.00 -1.00
N GLN A 599 -27.50 15.19 0.03
CA GLN A 599 -26.47 14.34 0.67
C GLN A 599 -25.77 13.33 -0.25
N ARG A 600 -26.39 12.89 -1.37
CA ARG A 600 -25.84 11.78 -2.17
C ARG A 600 -24.53 12.09 -2.90
N ALA A 601 -24.22 13.36 -3.17
CA ALA A 601 -22.99 13.75 -3.85
C ALA A 601 -21.76 13.67 -2.93
N ASN A 602 -21.86 14.23 -1.71
CA ASN A 602 -20.71 14.46 -0.83
C ASN A 602 -20.58 13.39 0.29
N ALA A 603 -21.34 12.30 0.22
CA ALA A 603 -21.28 11.22 1.21
C ALA A 603 -19.97 10.42 1.15
N TRP A 604 -19.35 10.30 -0.03
CA TRP A 604 -18.16 9.47 -0.27
C TRP A 604 -16.83 10.16 0.03
N THR A 605 -16.81 11.50 0.04
CA THR A 605 -15.63 12.33 0.31
C THR A 605 -15.47 12.67 1.80
N HIS A 606 -16.53 12.53 2.59
CA HIS A 606 -16.52 12.85 4.02
C HIS A 606 -16.19 11.62 4.89
N VAL A 607 -15.03 11.62 5.54
CA VAL A 607 -14.42 10.46 6.24
C VAL A 607 -15.39 9.75 7.19
N ARG A 608 -16.14 10.50 8.01
CA ARG A 608 -17.09 9.96 9.00
C ARG A 608 -18.24 9.19 8.35
N ASN A 609 -18.76 9.69 7.24
CA ASN A 609 -19.86 9.06 6.50
C ASN A 609 -19.39 7.75 5.86
N LEU A 610 -18.20 7.77 5.24
CA LEU A 610 -17.64 6.58 4.61
C LEU A 610 -17.31 5.47 5.62
N LEU A 611 -16.70 5.82 6.77
CA LEU A 611 -16.49 4.86 7.87
C LEU A 611 -17.83 4.27 8.36
N GLN A 612 -18.85 5.11 8.57
CA GLN A 612 -20.18 4.64 8.97
C GLN A 612 -20.81 3.72 7.92
N MET A 613 -20.61 3.99 6.61
CA MET A 613 -21.07 3.12 5.53
C MET A 613 -20.35 1.76 5.54
N VAL A 614 -19.02 1.74 5.70
CA VAL A 614 -18.24 0.50 5.81
C VAL A 614 -18.68 -0.31 7.04
N TYR A 615 -18.89 0.32 8.19
CA TYR A 615 -19.38 -0.36 9.40
C TYR A 615 -20.84 -0.80 9.30
N ASN A 616 -21.70 -0.08 8.58
CA ASN A 616 -23.08 -0.52 8.31
C ASN A 616 -23.11 -1.75 7.38
N VAL A 617 -22.20 -1.84 6.41
CA VAL A 617 -22.04 -3.02 5.55
C VAL A 617 -21.49 -4.22 6.34
N ASP A 618 -20.47 -4.01 7.18
CA ASP A 618 -19.87 -5.06 8.03
C ASP A 618 -20.86 -5.64 9.07
N ARG A 619 -21.81 -4.83 9.52
CA ARG A 619 -22.87 -5.24 10.47
C ARG A 619 -24.12 -5.83 9.80
N ARG A 620 -24.22 -5.81 8.46
CA ARG A 620 -25.43 -6.23 7.75
C ARG A 620 -25.60 -7.76 7.81
N PRO A 621 -26.73 -8.28 8.31
CA PRO A 621 -27.02 -9.72 8.27
C PRO A 621 -27.04 -10.26 6.83
N PRO A 622 -26.61 -11.50 6.60
CA PRO A 622 -26.69 -12.14 5.29
C PRO A 622 -28.14 -12.29 4.85
N LEU A 623 -28.42 -11.98 3.58
CA LEU A 623 -29.66 -12.38 2.93
C LEU A 623 -29.49 -13.84 2.49
N VAL A 624 -30.32 -14.72 3.07
CA VAL A 624 -30.21 -16.17 2.91
C VAL A 624 -30.97 -16.63 1.67
N SER A 625 -30.25 -17.16 0.68
CA SER A 625 -30.84 -17.79 -0.51
C SER A 625 -30.91 -19.31 -0.33
N ARG A 626 -32.08 -19.90 -0.58
CA ARG A 626 -32.38 -21.30 -0.28
C ARG A 626 -32.98 -22.06 -1.46
N ARG A 627 -32.65 -23.35 -1.58
CA ARG A 627 -33.16 -24.29 -2.57
C ARG A 627 -34.37 -25.06 -2.03
N TYR A 628 -35.34 -24.35 -1.43
CA TYR A 628 -36.43 -24.96 -0.65
C TYR A 628 -37.68 -25.30 -1.48
N THR A 629 -37.78 -24.80 -2.72
CA THR A 629 -38.83 -25.21 -3.67
C THR A 629 -38.24 -26.10 -4.75
N GLN A 630 -39.04 -27.08 -5.21
CA GLN A 630 -38.64 -27.96 -6.32
C GLN A 630 -38.32 -27.16 -7.59
N ASP A 631 -39.11 -26.12 -7.89
CA ASP A 631 -38.89 -25.26 -9.05
C ASP A 631 -37.57 -24.45 -8.99
N ILE A 632 -37.12 -24.02 -7.80
CA ILE A 632 -35.77 -23.44 -7.64
C ILE A 632 -34.70 -24.53 -7.83
N CYS A 633 -34.91 -25.75 -7.33
CA CYS A 633 -33.98 -26.87 -7.55
C CYS A 633 -33.83 -27.23 -9.04
N GLU A 634 -34.92 -27.18 -9.81
CA GLU A 634 -34.92 -27.43 -11.26
C GLU A 634 -34.34 -26.25 -12.06
N ARG A 635 -34.54 -25.01 -11.60
CA ARG A 635 -33.98 -23.79 -12.22
C ARG A 635 -32.48 -23.62 -11.99
N VAL A 636 -31.95 -23.95 -10.81
CA VAL A 636 -30.56 -23.65 -10.40
C VAL A 636 -29.67 -24.90 -10.49
N ARG A 637 -29.14 -25.19 -11.69
CA ARG A 637 -28.38 -26.41 -12.01
C ARG A 637 -27.01 -26.52 -11.34
N TYR A 638 -26.36 -25.39 -11.05
CA TYR A 638 -24.97 -25.35 -10.56
C TYR A 638 -24.90 -24.91 -9.10
N LYS A 639 -23.83 -25.30 -8.40
CA LYS A 639 -23.60 -25.06 -6.97
C LYS A 639 -22.50 -24.02 -6.72
N VAL A 640 -22.60 -23.35 -5.57
CA VAL A 640 -21.53 -22.50 -5.03
C VAL A 640 -20.26 -23.33 -4.87
N GLY A 641 -19.12 -22.77 -5.28
CA GLY A 641 -17.82 -23.43 -5.26
C GLY A 641 -17.48 -24.28 -6.49
N GLN A 642 -18.40 -24.51 -7.43
CA GLN A 642 -18.03 -25.13 -8.71
C GLN A 642 -17.15 -24.19 -9.54
N VAL A 643 -16.12 -24.77 -10.17
CA VAL A 643 -15.23 -24.08 -11.10
C VAL A 643 -15.84 -24.13 -12.50
N ILE A 644 -15.85 -22.98 -13.18
CA ILE A 644 -16.45 -22.83 -14.49
C ILE A 644 -15.48 -22.25 -15.51
N ARG A 645 -15.76 -22.51 -16.78
CA ARG A 645 -15.29 -21.78 -17.94
C ARG A 645 -16.51 -21.07 -18.53
N HIS A 646 -16.38 -19.79 -18.88
CA HIS A 646 -17.44 -19.08 -19.60
C HIS A 646 -17.36 -19.43 -21.09
N SER A 647 -18.42 -19.97 -21.68
CA SER A 647 -18.44 -20.46 -23.07
C SER A 647 -18.01 -19.38 -24.09
N ARG A 648 -18.69 -18.22 -24.10
CA ARG A 648 -18.42 -17.08 -25.01
C ARG A 648 -17.06 -16.39 -24.80
N PHE A 649 -16.54 -16.33 -23.58
CA PHE A 649 -15.38 -15.48 -23.23
C PHE A 649 -14.16 -16.25 -22.72
N GLY A 650 -14.22 -17.58 -22.62
CA GLY A 650 -13.11 -18.48 -22.28
C GLY A 650 -12.57 -18.38 -20.84
N PHE A 651 -12.92 -17.36 -20.06
CA PHE A 651 -12.34 -17.12 -18.74
C PHE A 651 -12.73 -18.20 -17.71
N ILE A 652 -11.81 -18.50 -16.79
CA ILE A 652 -12.01 -19.42 -15.68
C ILE A 652 -12.48 -18.64 -14.45
N GLY A 653 -13.45 -19.19 -13.70
CA GLY A 653 -13.99 -18.60 -12.49
C GLY A 653 -14.59 -19.61 -11.52
N ILE A 654 -15.01 -19.14 -10.35
CA ILE A 654 -15.67 -19.94 -9.30
C ILE A 654 -17.03 -19.29 -9.01
N ILE A 655 -18.10 -20.09 -8.97
CA ILE A 655 -19.43 -19.61 -8.57
C ILE A 655 -19.41 -19.25 -7.07
N ASP A 656 -19.63 -17.98 -6.71
CA ASP A 656 -19.70 -17.50 -5.32
C ASP A 656 -21.10 -17.05 -4.87
N GLY A 657 -22.10 -17.21 -5.74
CA GLY A 657 -23.53 -17.08 -5.42
C GLY A 657 -24.44 -17.30 -6.64
N TRP A 658 -25.76 -17.34 -6.41
CA TRP A 658 -26.77 -17.50 -7.47
C TRP A 658 -28.11 -16.83 -7.11
N THR A 659 -28.90 -16.52 -8.14
CA THR A 659 -30.28 -16.03 -8.06
C THR A 659 -31.17 -16.82 -9.06
N PRO A 660 -32.40 -17.20 -8.69
CA PRO A 660 -33.29 -17.93 -9.58
C PRO A 660 -34.11 -17.02 -10.52
N GLU A 661 -34.08 -15.68 -10.33
CA GLU A 661 -34.97 -14.74 -11.02
C GLU A 661 -34.30 -13.48 -11.57
N ASP A 662 -33.92 -12.51 -10.73
CA ASP A 662 -33.37 -11.23 -11.20
C ASP A 662 -31.86 -11.17 -10.95
N PRO A 663 -31.01 -10.92 -11.97
CA PRO A 663 -29.57 -10.73 -11.77
C PRO A 663 -29.23 -9.54 -10.86
N ALA A 664 -30.13 -8.57 -10.65
CA ALA A 664 -29.96 -7.47 -9.71
C ALA A 664 -29.98 -7.89 -8.23
N ASP A 665 -30.52 -9.07 -7.90
CA ASP A 665 -30.46 -9.62 -6.54
C ASP A 665 -29.03 -9.99 -6.12
N LEU A 666 -28.12 -10.20 -7.07
CA LEU A 666 -26.73 -10.56 -6.81
C LEU A 666 -25.95 -9.37 -6.24
N HIS A 667 -25.58 -9.48 -4.95
CA HIS A 667 -25.01 -8.37 -4.20
C HIS A 667 -23.58 -7.99 -4.66
N GLY A 668 -23.45 -6.77 -5.18
CA GLY A 668 -22.16 -6.18 -5.55
C GLY A 668 -21.53 -6.80 -6.80
N THR A 669 -22.34 -7.31 -7.72
CA THR A 669 -21.89 -7.89 -8.99
C THR A 669 -22.05 -6.93 -10.16
N VAL A 670 -21.24 -7.15 -11.19
CA VAL A 670 -21.35 -6.48 -12.49
C VAL A 670 -22.32 -7.26 -13.40
N PRO A 671 -23.48 -6.72 -13.79
CA PRO A 671 -24.21 -7.24 -14.94
C PRO A 671 -23.32 -7.14 -16.18
N MET A 672 -23.23 -8.20 -16.97
CA MET A 672 -22.70 -8.07 -18.33
C MET A 672 -23.61 -7.10 -19.10
N ALA A 673 -23.03 -6.23 -19.93
CA ALA A 673 -23.83 -5.34 -20.79
C ALA A 673 -24.75 -6.16 -21.71
N ASN A 674 -25.90 -5.61 -22.07
CA ASN A 674 -27.04 -6.33 -22.66
C ASN A 674 -26.85 -6.87 -24.10
N ASP A 675 -25.61 -7.15 -24.52
CA ASP A 675 -25.25 -7.83 -25.77
C ASP A 675 -25.53 -9.36 -25.71
N GLU A 676 -26.53 -9.77 -24.93
CA GLU A 676 -27.17 -11.11 -24.95
C GLU A 676 -28.39 -11.15 -25.90
N ALA A 677 -28.60 -10.11 -26.72
CA ALA A 677 -29.47 -10.19 -27.88
C ALA A 677 -28.95 -11.30 -28.82
N ALA A 678 -29.69 -12.40 -28.92
CA ALA A 678 -29.30 -13.54 -29.74
C ALA A 678 -29.12 -13.11 -31.22
N PRO A 679 -28.07 -13.57 -31.92
CA PRO A 679 -27.94 -13.30 -33.34
C PRO A 679 -29.12 -13.91 -34.08
N ALA A 680 -29.81 -13.10 -34.89
CA ALA A 680 -30.97 -13.56 -35.64
C ALA A 680 -30.59 -14.76 -36.55
N PRO A 681 -31.41 -15.81 -36.61
CA PRO A 681 -31.12 -16.97 -37.45
C PRO A 681 -31.02 -16.56 -38.92
N ALA A 682 -30.03 -17.09 -39.63
CA ALA A 682 -29.80 -16.78 -41.04
C ALA A 682 -31.02 -17.19 -41.89
N PRO A 683 -31.39 -16.41 -42.93
CA PRO A 683 -32.63 -16.62 -43.65
C PRO A 683 -32.61 -17.90 -44.51
N GLY A 684 -33.44 -18.88 -44.13
CA GLY A 684 -33.63 -20.14 -44.87
C GLY A 684 -35.01 -20.75 -44.62
N HIS A 685 -35.79 -20.93 -45.70
CA HIS A 685 -37.06 -21.69 -45.79
C HIS A 685 -38.25 -21.24 -44.92
N ALA A 686 -38.74 -20.05 -45.27
CA ALA A 686 -40.16 -19.67 -45.45
C ALA A 686 -41.30 -20.65 -45.06
N ALA A 687 -42.20 -20.16 -44.19
CA ALA A 687 -43.68 -20.19 -44.27
C ALA A 687 -44.27 -19.49 -43.03
N ASN A 688 -45.43 -18.81 -43.02
CA ASN A 688 -46.18 -18.07 -44.05
C ASN A 688 -47.09 -17.07 -43.30
N GLU A 689 -47.60 -16.01 -43.97
CA GLU A 689 -48.60 -15.03 -43.45
C GLU A 689 -48.20 -14.19 -42.20
N GLY A 690 -48.49 -12.89 -42.10
CA GLY A 690 -49.00 -11.93 -43.09
C GLY A 690 -49.51 -10.63 -42.44
N ALA A 691 -49.17 -9.46 -43.03
CA ALA A 691 -49.67 -8.11 -42.69
C ALA A 691 -49.36 -7.56 -41.26
N ALA A 692 -49.26 -6.25 -41.03
CA ALA A 692 -48.99 -5.08 -41.90
C ALA A 692 -48.39 -3.94 -41.06
N TYR A 693 -47.80 -2.92 -41.71
CA TYR A 693 -47.29 -1.73 -41.04
C TYR A 693 -48.41 -0.81 -40.52
N GLY A 694 -48.22 -0.25 -39.33
CA GLY A 694 -49.01 0.85 -38.78
C GLY A 694 -48.11 1.76 -37.95
N ASN A 695 -48.11 3.06 -38.26
CA ASN A 695 -47.28 4.08 -37.62
C ASN A 695 -48.16 4.92 -36.66
N ASP A 696 -47.63 5.34 -35.52
CA ASP A 696 -47.72 6.73 -34.99
C ASP A 696 -47.30 6.84 -33.50
N ASN A 697 -47.02 8.08 -33.08
CA ASN A 697 -46.52 8.43 -31.75
C ASN A 697 -47.65 8.57 -30.71
N GLY A 698 -47.39 8.18 -29.45
CA GLY A 698 -48.28 8.51 -28.34
C GLY A 698 -47.67 8.21 -26.96
N HIS A 699 -47.57 9.22 -26.10
CA HIS A 699 -47.21 9.02 -24.69
C HIS A 699 -48.42 8.50 -23.90
N ALA A 700 -48.28 7.35 -23.23
CA ALA A 700 -49.20 6.92 -22.19
C ALA A 700 -48.48 6.09 -21.13
N TYR A 701 -48.72 6.38 -19.85
CA TYR A 701 -48.44 5.44 -18.76
C TYR A 701 -49.51 4.34 -18.81
N GLY A 702 -49.13 3.14 -19.23
CA GLY A 702 -50.05 2.01 -19.35
C GLY A 702 -49.32 0.68 -19.15
N ASN A 703 -49.94 -0.21 -18.37
CA ASN A 703 -49.41 -1.51 -17.95
C ASN A 703 -48.69 -2.27 -19.09
N ALA A 704 -47.37 -2.36 -19.02
CA ALA A 704 -46.61 -3.30 -19.84
C ALA A 704 -47.09 -4.72 -19.50
N ALA A 705 -47.61 -5.44 -20.51
CA ALA A 705 -48.16 -6.77 -20.30
C ALA A 705 -47.07 -7.73 -19.77
N SER A 706 -47.48 -8.68 -18.91
CA SER A 706 -46.57 -9.73 -18.46
C SER A 706 -46.04 -10.52 -19.65
N PRO A 707 -44.73 -10.85 -19.70
CA PRO A 707 -44.17 -11.63 -20.79
C PRO A 707 -44.84 -13.01 -20.89
N PRO A 708 -44.89 -13.63 -22.08
CA PRO A 708 -45.60 -14.89 -22.29
C PRO A 708 -45.08 -15.98 -21.35
N ALA A 709 -46.00 -16.60 -20.61
CA ALA A 709 -45.74 -17.37 -19.38
C ALA A 709 -44.95 -18.69 -19.53
N ASN A 710 -44.36 -18.96 -20.71
CA ASN A 710 -43.63 -20.19 -21.02
C ASN A 710 -42.14 -19.98 -21.37
N VAL A 711 -41.59 -18.78 -21.21
CA VAL A 711 -40.12 -18.61 -21.17
C VAL A 711 -39.62 -19.07 -19.81
N ARG A 712 -39.05 -20.28 -19.74
CA ARG A 712 -38.39 -20.80 -18.52
C ARG A 712 -37.22 -19.88 -18.12
N LYS A 713 -37.43 -19.00 -17.14
CA LYS A 713 -36.37 -18.16 -16.54
C LYS A 713 -35.21 -19.04 -16.10
N SER A 714 -34.03 -18.82 -16.67
CA SER A 714 -32.80 -19.50 -16.26
C SER A 714 -32.14 -18.75 -15.10
N ALA A 715 -31.60 -19.48 -14.12
CA ALA A 715 -30.83 -18.88 -13.02
C ALA A 715 -29.61 -18.08 -13.52
N PHE A 716 -29.21 -17.08 -12.73
CA PHE A 716 -27.98 -16.31 -12.92
C PHE A 716 -27.01 -16.57 -11.77
N TYR A 717 -25.72 -16.56 -12.07
CA TYR A 717 -24.65 -16.91 -11.14
C TYR A 717 -23.69 -15.75 -10.95
N SER A 718 -23.31 -15.47 -9.71
CA SER A 718 -22.17 -14.62 -9.39
C SER A 718 -20.90 -15.45 -9.52
N VAL A 719 -19.95 -14.97 -10.31
CA VAL A 719 -18.70 -15.69 -10.61
C VAL A 719 -17.51 -14.80 -10.28
N MET A 720 -16.67 -15.29 -9.34
CA MET A 720 -15.35 -14.73 -9.04
C MET A 720 -14.34 -15.23 -10.07
N ARG A 721 -13.51 -14.32 -10.61
CA ARG A 721 -12.38 -14.62 -11.50
C ARG A 721 -11.13 -13.85 -11.05
N THR A 722 -9.97 -14.13 -11.65
CA THR A 722 -8.72 -13.41 -11.33
C THR A 722 -8.88 -11.88 -11.44
N GLY A 723 -8.54 -11.15 -10.36
CA GLY A 723 -8.63 -9.68 -10.23
C GLY A 723 -9.91 -9.16 -9.55
N THR A 724 -10.17 -7.86 -9.63
CA THR A 724 -11.20 -7.13 -8.86
C THR A 724 -12.61 -7.09 -9.49
N GLU A 725 -13.13 -8.22 -9.96
CA GLU A 725 -14.54 -8.33 -10.42
C GLU A 725 -15.24 -9.61 -9.96
N ARG A 726 -16.53 -9.47 -9.67
CA ARG A 726 -17.53 -10.52 -9.90
C ARG A 726 -18.31 -10.21 -11.17
N ARG A 727 -18.46 -11.19 -12.06
CA ARG A 727 -19.37 -11.09 -13.21
C ARG A 727 -20.65 -11.88 -12.92
N VAL A 728 -21.80 -11.35 -13.34
CA VAL A 728 -23.02 -12.15 -13.48
C VAL A 728 -22.91 -12.98 -14.75
N VAL A 729 -23.22 -14.28 -14.66
CA VAL A 729 -23.19 -15.22 -15.79
C VAL A 729 -24.53 -15.98 -15.86
N ALA A 730 -25.17 -15.96 -17.03
CA ALA A 730 -26.39 -16.72 -17.28
C ALA A 730 -26.12 -18.23 -17.34
N GLN A 731 -27.05 -19.06 -16.85
CA GLN A 731 -26.87 -20.53 -16.74
C GLN A 731 -26.43 -21.24 -18.03
N HIS A 732 -26.81 -20.73 -19.21
CA HIS A 732 -26.49 -21.34 -20.50
C HIS A 732 -25.04 -21.07 -20.96
N ASN A 733 -24.35 -20.13 -20.32
CA ASN A 733 -22.98 -19.72 -20.64
C ASN A 733 -21.90 -20.39 -19.77
N ILE A 734 -22.28 -21.41 -19.00
CA ILE A 734 -21.43 -22.08 -18.00
C ILE A 734 -21.05 -23.48 -18.46
N GLU A 735 -19.75 -23.72 -18.60
CA GLU A 735 -19.12 -25.03 -18.76
C GLU A 735 -18.39 -25.40 -17.45
N ILE A 736 -18.55 -26.63 -16.95
CA ILE A 736 -17.86 -27.07 -15.73
C ILE A 736 -16.40 -27.46 -16.02
N VAL A 737 -15.47 -26.93 -15.22
CA VAL A 737 -14.06 -27.30 -15.25
C VAL A 737 -13.80 -28.43 -14.27
N THR A 738 -13.27 -29.56 -14.76
CA THR A 738 -13.02 -30.78 -13.99
C THR A 738 -11.53 -31.09 -13.76
N ASP A 739 -10.62 -30.32 -14.39
CA ASP A 739 -9.18 -30.44 -14.21
C ASP A 739 -8.65 -29.27 -13.34
N PRO A 740 -8.19 -29.54 -12.09
CA PRO A 740 -7.62 -28.52 -11.22
C PRO A 740 -6.43 -27.75 -11.81
N ARG A 741 -5.73 -28.30 -12.81
CA ARG A 741 -4.59 -27.63 -13.48
C ARG A 741 -5.01 -26.42 -14.32
N GLN A 742 -6.30 -26.29 -14.64
CA GLN A 742 -6.84 -25.14 -15.37
C GLN A 742 -7.21 -23.97 -14.44
N ILE A 743 -7.04 -24.10 -13.12
CA ILE A 743 -7.33 -23.05 -12.13
C ILE A 743 -6.09 -22.18 -11.95
N PRO A 744 -6.14 -20.86 -12.24
CA PRO A 744 -5.01 -19.96 -12.00
C PRO A 744 -4.62 -19.90 -10.51
N PRO A 745 -3.32 -19.88 -10.14
CA PRO A 745 -2.88 -19.79 -8.75
C PRO A 745 -3.43 -18.56 -8.00
N GLU A 746 -3.63 -17.45 -8.71
CA GLU A 746 -4.21 -16.21 -8.19
C GLU A 746 -5.70 -16.40 -7.86
N LEU A 747 -6.42 -17.21 -8.65
CA LEU A 747 -7.82 -17.56 -8.38
C LEU A 747 -7.92 -18.49 -7.16
N MET A 748 -7.00 -19.45 -7.04
CA MET A 748 -6.88 -20.33 -5.87
C MET A 748 -6.61 -19.53 -4.58
N PHE A 749 -5.80 -18.47 -4.64
CA PHE A 749 -5.58 -17.55 -3.51
C PHE A 749 -6.83 -16.68 -3.21
N LEU A 750 -7.41 -16.04 -4.23
CA LEU A 750 -8.60 -15.19 -4.08
C LEU A 750 -9.82 -15.96 -3.54
N ALA A 751 -9.93 -17.25 -3.86
CA ALA A 751 -10.97 -18.14 -3.36
C ALA A 751 -11.05 -18.16 -1.83
N GLY A 752 -9.94 -17.97 -1.11
CA GLY A 752 -9.94 -17.90 0.36
C GLY A 752 -10.85 -16.83 0.96
N LYS A 753 -11.25 -15.81 0.18
CA LYS A 753 -12.27 -14.82 0.58
C LYS A 753 -13.65 -15.43 0.82
N HIS A 754 -13.96 -16.58 0.19
CA HIS A 754 -15.30 -17.19 0.18
C HIS A 754 -15.30 -18.71 0.41
N PHE A 755 -14.14 -19.37 0.40
CA PHE A 755 -14.02 -20.84 0.43
C PHE A 755 -13.00 -21.30 1.47
N LYS A 756 -13.32 -22.40 2.17
CA LYS A 756 -12.49 -22.98 3.23
C LYS A 756 -11.27 -23.71 2.64
N ARG A 757 -11.53 -24.60 1.68
CA ARG A 757 -10.52 -25.44 1.00
C ARG A 757 -10.97 -25.74 -0.43
N PHE A 758 -10.06 -26.29 -1.22
CA PHE A 758 -10.36 -26.90 -2.52
C PHE A 758 -10.42 -28.42 -2.39
N ASP A 759 -11.35 -29.06 -3.08
CA ASP A 759 -11.46 -30.51 -3.19
C ASP A 759 -10.98 -30.97 -4.58
N TYR A 760 -9.86 -31.69 -4.61
CA TYR A 760 -9.23 -32.19 -5.83
C TYR A 760 -9.95 -33.41 -6.44
N ALA A 761 -10.83 -34.10 -5.71
CA ALA A 761 -11.55 -35.26 -6.21
C ALA A 761 -12.80 -34.85 -7.01
N THR A 762 -13.46 -33.76 -6.61
CA THR A 762 -14.63 -33.18 -7.29
C THR A 762 -14.31 -31.97 -8.17
N CYS A 763 -13.10 -31.40 -8.04
CA CYS A 763 -12.71 -30.13 -8.64
C CYS A 763 -13.60 -28.95 -8.20
N THR A 764 -13.95 -28.89 -6.91
CA THR A 764 -14.83 -27.85 -6.33
C THR A 764 -14.26 -27.23 -5.07
N PHE A 765 -14.50 -25.94 -4.88
CA PHE A 765 -14.21 -25.23 -3.64
C PHE A 765 -15.30 -25.48 -2.58
N VAL A 766 -14.90 -25.73 -1.34
CA VAL A 766 -15.82 -25.95 -0.22
C VAL A 766 -16.24 -24.60 0.37
N SER A 767 -17.54 -24.30 0.32
CA SER A 767 -18.12 -23.02 0.74
C SER A 767 -17.74 -22.62 2.17
N ASN A 768 -17.36 -21.35 2.34
CA ASN A 768 -17.32 -20.69 3.65
C ASN A 768 -18.58 -19.83 3.90
N LEU A 769 -19.56 -19.87 2.98
CA LEU A 769 -20.70 -18.95 2.94
C LEU A 769 -22.03 -19.63 3.28
N THR A 770 -22.01 -20.61 4.17
CA THR A 770 -23.22 -21.37 4.62
C THR A 770 -24.29 -20.48 5.26
N GLU A 771 -23.95 -19.26 5.66
CA GLU A 771 -24.89 -18.25 6.15
C GLU A 771 -25.67 -17.53 5.01
N PHE A 772 -25.16 -17.56 3.77
CA PHE A 772 -25.82 -17.04 2.56
C PHE A 772 -26.50 -18.14 1.76
N PHE A 773 -25.81 -19.28 1.59
CA PHE A 773 -26.27 -20.43 0.81
C PHE A 773 -26.15 -21.69 1.68
N PRO A 774 -27.11 -21.96 2.59
CA PRO A 774 -27.05 -23.09 3.53
C PRO A 774 -27.29 -24.47 2.87
N ASP A 775 -27.75 -24.48 1.62
CA ASP A 775 -28.13 -25.69 0.87
C ASP A 775 -27.07 -26.05 -0.22
N ASP A 776 -25.89 -25.40 -0.16
CA ASP A 776 -24.72 -25.56 -1.06
C ASP A 776 -23.39 -25.80 -0.32
#